data_AF-A0A1P8WUI5-F1
#
_entry.id   AF-A0A1P8WUI5-F1
#
_cell.length_a   1.000
_cell.length_b   1.000
_cell.length_c   1.000
_cell.angle_alpha   90.00
_cell.angle_beta   90.00
_cell.angle_gamma   90.00
#
_symmetry.space_group_name_H-M   'P 1'
#
loop_
_entity.id
_entity.type
_entity.pdbx_description
1 polymer ?
#
loop_
_entity_poly.entity_id
_entity_poly.type
_entity_poly.pdbx_seq_one_letter_code
_entity_poly.pdbx_strand_id
1 'polypeptide(L)'
;MTGDFTRDTFRPDKGYSAVRMQQGRLFTDADWNEEGDIGRAALRTTTRSVIGASGFPEDAPGFAILAGAGGQTLLIGGGQAYLDGIGISHSAPVRLMLLRVSGTGAATRWRVEAGTRVAEGDYLVLVGNTPAQAVRVAALFDDVDGRQTFQAAAAISAANDAQVDRYRSAESQPFLPGNNLPTVAGDYLAYLDLWERPITAADEPLIRETAFGGPDTAIRDQLVWQVKFARTADLVAAGAVTAPVSCASFAPGWSPFGPAATGAMRARANPAAAAADPCALPATGGYRSLENHLYRVEIHNGSPAGGRWKWSRDNGGGAARYGKIDNGALILDSLGPDEPSALKKDEWVEILDEARRLKSLPGFFARISDINGIRVSLGEVRDPDTLAALTNGSAPDLTVLPEKGIIRRWEGGLPIAIVPDVWVPVEQGIEVEFRAGRMATGDHWQIPARSLAATIEWPSKDAIGKPAALPAKGIAHHYAALALVTRNANGIWTVASDCRNIFPPLTALRSFLYLGGDGQEAMPNPLTPATLVPLASPLRAGVIRGKTPLPGLAVEFEIIAGDGRLGPVADNVKKRVALTEADGVAQIDWSLDAATPTQRVVARLLNAAGQPTHLPIQFNANLSTAAATSFDPANTPLLAGENTVQGAIEKLAGQTQIGCSTYIVTEGSDWAEILKSIKDGEDAAICFQRGTYETGIPVEISNKGHLTLHGAGEGTQVIARRAECALLFKECASVTIRDMAVSAPDGSGALDDFTSRHGPVTILDCPTVEVTGMTLRCGGGVAAERTGLAIRGSNEKPLDSVHVTHNRLSIGLAQDGILVTDAVHILISDNELAVVPGKAGVKPGRLLEDKDWRKRVVDLLVVRPREVEARGGGNREFRAGTITATFESPMPQEEWNLLFDADPPRADEIRTIAGMQGYIKRVSDVVVADPDRSPTYKRALRTMGGRIGDTRMAAVDPEVKRSLVLIGEPSARAEREQPNAGDGDGQVSLKAGAYAIKFGSPVSQSDWSKAMKQLRPLDITSAADLIGHARRIAARMAADDEIRERLPSAQRWFNRFTSRLPSYARQAITCGGLTLTTVQIRGNKAFGFVRGVHVGASGHNPETGRADLVRAGNVTIADNHLSLRKPAAEVYVPMALFVGNVDTLRIQRNTLDWAGQASDDLFNHGIRVWGDIGHYLKISDNRITIARIGIAVQPIMPFDRQQLFRYLWVASDNLSEASFPANVVKAPKFLLRRDNRP
;
A
#
# COMPACT_ATOMS: atom_id res chain seq x y z
N MET A 1 -21.67 33.65 -19.56
CA MET A 1 -21.35 35.10 -19.61
C MET A 1 -22.16 35.77 -20.73
N THR A 2 -22.65 37.00 -20.56
CA THR A 2 -23.24 37.81 -21.65
C THR A 2 -22.16 38.62 -22.34
N GLY A 3 -22.19 38.68 -23.67
CA GLY A 3 -21.18 39.37 -24.48
C GLY A 3 -21.13 38.79 -25.90
N ASP A 4 -20.55 39.53 -26.83
CA ASP A 4 -20.38 39.08 -28.21
C ASP A 4 -19.17 38.13 -28.30
N PHE A 5 -19.44 36.83 -28.42
CA PHE A 5 -18.44 35.76 -28.46
C PHE A 5 -18.73 34.82 -29.62
N THR A 6 -17.69 34.26 -30.25
CA THR A 6 -17.86 33.32 -31.36
C THR A 6 -18.47 31.99 -30.91
N ARG A 7 -17.99 31.45 -29.77
CA ARG A 7 -18.46 30.23 -29.07
C ARG A 7 -17.66 29.99 -27.79
N ASP A 8 -18.18 29.10 -26.95
CA ASP A 8 -17.46 28.50 -25.82
C ASP A 8 -17.09 27.03 -26.12
N THR A 9 -15.79 26.79 -26.30
CA THR A 9 -15.19 25.49 -26.61
C THR A 9 -14.66 24.73 -25.39
N PHE A 10 -14.59 25.35 -24.20
CA PHE A 10 -14.01 24.71 -23.02
C PHE A 10 -14.81 23.47 -22.60
N ARG A 11 -14.15 22.31 -22.55
CA ARG A 11 -14.74 21.01 -22.17
C ARG A 11 -13.85 20.30 -21.13
N PRO A 12 -14.11 20.46 -19.82
CA PRO A 12 -13.24 19.92 -18.78
C PRO A 12 -13.14 18.39 -18.80
N ASP A 13 -14.17 17.69 -19.29
CA ASP A 13 -14.20 16.23 -19.43
C ASP A 13 -13.21 15.67 -20.47
N LYS A 14 -12.74 16.52 -21.40
CA LYS A 14 -11.74 16.14 -22.40
C LYS A 14 -10.30 16.17 -21.88
N GLY A 15 -10.06 16.80 -20.73
CA GLY A 15 -8.74 16.83 -20.09
C GLY A 15 -7.68 17.60 -20.88
N TYR A 16 -8.07 18.62 -21.66
CA TYR A 16 -7.11 19.50 -22.32
C TYR A 16 -6.32 20.32 -21.29
N SER A 17 -5.02 20.54 -21.56
CA SER A 17 -4.10 21.23 -20.64
C SER A 17 -3.59 22.58 -21.16
N ALA A 18 -3.72 22.86 -22.47
CA ALA A 18 -3.44 24.16 -23.08
C ALA A 18 -3.96 24.20 -24.53
N VAL A 19 -4.18 25.40 -25.05
CA VAL A 19 -4.40 25.73 -26.46
C VAL A 19 -3.06 26.04 -27.12
N ARG A 20 -2.81 25.52 -28.32
CA ARG A 20 -1.56 25.71 -29.07
C ARG A 20 -1.80 26.46 -30.38
N MET A 21 -1.23 27.65 -30.50
CA MET A 21 -1.28 28.43 -31.73
C MET A 21 -0.54 27.71 -32.86
N GLN A 22 -1.21 27.54 -34.00
CA GLN A 22 -0.61 26.96 -35.20
C GLN A 22 -0.11 28.07 -36.13
N GLN A 23 1.07 27.87 -36.71
CA GLN A 23 1.67 28.83 -37.63
C GLN A 23 0.76 29.09 -38.84
N GLY A 24 0.50 30.36 -39.14
CA GLY A 24 -0.25 30.80 -40.32
C GLY A 24 -1.76 30.58 -40.27
N ARG A 25 -2.34 30.25 -39.10
CA ARG A 25 -3.80 30.11 -38.92
C ARG A 25 -4.39 31.38 -38.28
N LEU A 26 -5.67 31.64 -38.57
CA LEU A 26 -6.44 32.72 -37.95
C LEU A 26 -6.67 32.40 -36.47
N PHE A 27 -6.50 33.40 -35.61
CA PHE A 27 -6.77 33.33 -34.18
C PHE A 27 -8.19 33.81 -33.87
N THR A 28 -8.95 33.09 -33.04
CA THR A 28 -10.29 33.49 -32.62
C THR A 28 -10.35 33.81 -31.13
N ASP A 29 -11.35 34.59 -30.71
CA ASP A 29 -11.63 34.87 -29.29
C ASP A 29 -11.89 33.57 -28.50
N ALA A 30 -12.51 32.56 -29.14
CA ALA A 30 -12.78 31.27 -28.52
C ALA A 30 -11.49 30.56 -28.06
N ASP A 31 -10.41 30.64 -28.85
CA ASP A 31 -9.11 30.04 -28.52
C ASP A 31 -8.47 30.72 -27.29
N TRP A 32 -8.57 32.06 -27.21
CA TRP A 32 -8.08 32.85 -26.09
C TRP A 32 -8.86 32.56 -24.80
N ASN A 33 -10.19 32.55 -24.90
CA ASN A 33 -11.08 32.26 -23.79
C ASN A 33 -10.87 30.84 -23.24
N GLU A 34 -10.75 29.84 -24.13
CA GLU A 34 -10.53 28.44 -23.72
C GLU A 34 -9.20 28.24 -22.99
N GLU A 35 -8.10 28.89 -23.42
CA GLU A 35 -6.83 28.84 -22.69
C GLU A 35 -6.97 29.40 -21.26
N GLY A 36 -7.66 30.54 -21.11
CA GLY A 36 -7.95 31.13 -19.80
C GLY A 36 -8.77 30.21 -18.90
N ASP A 37 -9.81 29.58 -19.45
CA ASP A 37 -10.68 28.66 -18.73
C ASP A 37 -9.96 27.35 -18.32
N ILE A 38 -9.10 26.80 -19.18
CA ILE A 38 -8.25 25.64 -18.85
C ILE A 38 -7.34 25.96 -17.66
N GLY A 39 -6.62 27.10 -17.72
CA GLY A 39 -5.72 27.52 -16.64
C GLY A 39 -6.47 27.76 -15.32
N ARG A 40 -7.61 28.45 -15.39
CA ARG A 40 -8.49 28.72 -14.25
C ARG A 40 -9.03 27.43 -13.62
N ALA A 41 -9.49 26.48 -14.43
CA ALA A 41 -9.97 25.19 -13.97
C ALA A 41 -8.85 24.40 -13.29
N ALA A 42 -7.66 24.33 -13.89
CA ALA A 42 -6.50 23.65 -13.31
C ALA A 42 -6.10 24.26 -11.95
N LEU A 43 -6.06 25.60 -11.85
CA LEU A 43 -5.75 26.30 -10.60
C LEU A 43 -6.80 26.01 -9.52
N ARG A 44 -8.09 26.07 -9.84
CA ARG A 44 -9.18 25.81 -8.89
C ARG A 44 -9.19 24.36 -8.43
N THR A 45 -9.06 23.41 -9.35
CA THR A 45 -8.98 21.98 -9.00
C THR A 45 -7.79 21.74 -8.06
N THR A 46 -6.61 22.27 -8.39
CA THR A 46 -5.41 22.13 -7.54
C THR A 46 -5.63 22.74 -6.16
N THR A 47 -6.15 23.97 -6.11
CA THR A 47 -6.40 24.70 -4.85
C THR A 47 -7.43 23.97 -3.98
N ARG A 48 -8.53 23.50 -4.59
CA ARG A 48 -9.55 22.69 -3.92
C ARG A 48 -9.00 21.37 -3.40
N SER A 49 -8.12 20.71 -4.14
CA SER A 49 -7.48 19.46 -3.70
C SER A 49 -6.53 19.67 -2.52
N VAL A 50 -5.90 20.83 -2.41
CA VAL A 50 -4.96 21.15 -1.32
C VAL A 50 -5.67 21.68 -0.07
N ILE A 51 -6.64 22.59 -0.23
CA ILE A 51 -7.30 23.29 0.89
C ILE A 51 -8.61 22.59 1.30
N GLY A 52 -9.31 21.96 0.35
CA GLY A 52 -10.65 21.41 0.53
C GLY A 52 -11.73 22.27 -0.16
N ALA A 53 -13.00 21.96 0.10
CA ALA A 53 -14.14 22.70 -0.46
C ALA A 53 -14.32 24.10 0.16
N SER A 54 -13.88 24.28 1.42
CA SER A 54 -13.80 25.59 2.07
C SER A 54 -12.63 25.64 3.04
N GLY A 55 -11.90 26.76 3.08
CA GLY A 55 -10.79 26.96 4.01
C GLY A 55 -10.48 28.43 4.25
N PHE A 56 -10.09 28.75 5.49
CA PHE A 56 -9.76 30.11 5.94
C PHE A 56 -8.34 30.09 6.55
N PRO A 57 -7.35 30.77 5.95
CA PRO A 57 -5.98 30.76 6.46
C PRO A 57 -5.91 31.29 7.89
N GLU A 58 -5.18 30.61 8.79
CA GLU A 58 -5.13 30.98 10.22
C GLU A 58 -4.45 32.33 10.50
N ASP A 59 -3.56 32.77 9.62
CA ASP A 59 -2.83 34.04 9.72
C ASP A 59 -3.71 35.24 9.34
N ALA A 60 -4.75 35.01 8.53
CA ALA A 60 -5.73 36.00 8.14
C ALA A 60 -7.11 35.36 7.89
N PRO A 61 -7.80 34.83 8.91
CA PRO A 61 -9.04 34.08 8.71
C PRO A 61 -10.19 35.05 8.40
N GLY A 62 -10.54 35.15 7.12
CA GLY A 62 -11.56 36.08 6.63
C GLY A 62 -12.98 35.78 7.09
N PHE A 63 -13.86 36.77 6.93
CA PHE A 63 -15.32 36.65 7.07
C PHE A 63 -15.79 36.16 8.44
N ALA A 64 -15.05 36.47 9.52
CA ALA A 64 -15.50 36.20 10.88
C ALA A 64 -16.82 36.93 11.16
N ILE A 65 -17.78 36.27 11.81
CA ILE A 65 -19.02 36.91 12.24
C ILE A 65 -18.88 37.36 13.68
N LEU A 66 -19.07 38.65 13.94
CA LEU A 66 -18.87 39.28 15.25
C LEU A 66 -20.15 39.98 15.71
N ALA A 67 -20.51 39.86 16.98
CA ALA A 67 -21.59 40.65 17.57
C ALA A 67 -21.14 42.12 17.71
N GLY A 68 -21.76 43.02 16.94
CA GLY A 68 -21.46 44.45 16.93
C GLY A 68 -22.46 45.26 17.75
N ALA A 69 -22.01 46.40 18.29
CA ALA A 69 -22.87 47.37 18.99
C ALA A 69 -23.77 46.72 20.07
N GLY A 70 -23.16 45.98 21.00
CA GLY A 70 -23.89 45.23 22.05
C GLY A 70 -24.79 44.10 21.54
N GLY A 71 -24.56 43.62 20.30
CA GLY A 71 -25.36 42.59 19.64
C GLY A 71 -26.55 43.12 18.84
N GLN A 72 -26.67 44.44 18.63
CA GLN A 72 -27.71 45.01 17.78
C GLN A 72 -27.51 44.69 16.28
N THR A 73 -26.27 44.34 15.89
CA THR A 73 -25.92 43.97 14.51
C THR A 73 -24.88 42.85 14.48
N LEU A 74 -24.58 42.36 13.28
CA LEU A 74 -23.49 41.43 13.02
C LEU A 74 -22.45 42.08 12.08
N LEU A 75 -21.21 42.15 12.53
CA LEU A 75 -20.06 42.65 11.77
C LEU A 75 -19.35 41.49 11.07
N ILE A 76 -18.73 41.79 9.93
CA ILE A 76 -17.99 40.86 9.09
C ILE A 76 -16.50 41.22 9.18
N GLY A 77 -15.69 40.27 9.65
CA GLY A 77 -14.24 40.42 9.83
C GLY A 77 -13.44 40.18 8.55
N GLY A 78 -12.22 40.68 8.53
CA GLY A 78 -11.31 40.66 7.37
C GLY A 78 -10.38 39.48 7.34
N GLY A 79 -9.76 39.30 6.18
CA GLY A 79 -8.85 38.20 5.89
C GLY A 79 -9.15 37.53 4.56
N GLN A 80 -8.72 36.30 4.42
CA GLN A 80 -8.83 35.50 3.21
C GLN A 80 -9.74 34.29 3.41
N ALA A 81 -10.33 33.83 2.32
CA ALA A 81 -11.09 32.59 2.26
C ALA A 81 -10.89 31.92 0.91
N TYR A 82 -11.00 30.60 0.88
CA TYR A 82 -10.97 29.78 -0.33
C TYR A 82 -12.22 28.90 -0.36
N LEU A 83 -13.04 29.04 -1.41
CA LEU A 83 -14.28 28.28 -1.61
C LEU A 83 -14.19 27.54 -2.96
N ASP A 84 -14.25 26.22 -2.95
CA ASP A 84 -14.08 25.33 -4.12
C ASP A 84 -12.88 25.68 -5.02
N GLY A 85 -11.79 26.13 -4.39
CA GLY A 85 -10.56 26.55 -5.08
C GLY A 85 -10.54 28.01 -5.55
N ILE A 86 -11.60 28.77 -5.32
CA ILE A 86 -11.68 30.21 -5.59
C ILE A 86 -11.21 30.98 -4.35
N GLY A 87 -10.11 31.71 -4.48
CA GLY A 87 -9.60 32.60 -3.43
C GLY A 87 -10.31 33.96 -3.44
N ILE A 88 -10.72 34.43 -2.26
CA ILE A 88 -11.33 35.75 -2.05
C ILE A 88 -10.74 36.41 -0.80
N SER A 89 -10.64 37.74 -0.82
CA SER A 89 -10.17 38.53 0.33
C SER A 89 -11.18 39.60 0.73
N HIS A 90 -11.28 39.83 2.03
CA HIS A 90 -12.07 40.90 2.65
C HIS A 90 -11.14 41.82 3.43
N SER A 91 -11.13 43.11 3.09
CA SER A 91 -10.16 44.08 3.61
C SER A 91 -10.61 44.85 4.86
N ALA A 92 -11.82 44.64 5.39
CA ALA A 92 -12.27 45.31 6.60
C ALA A 92 -11.87 44.52 7.87
N PRO A 93 -11.46 45.11 8.99
CA PRO A 93 -11.54 46.53 9.27
C PRO A 93 -10.49 47.34 8.52
N VAL A 94 -10.92 48.50 8.00
CA VAL A 94 -10.01 49.48 7.41
C VAL A 94 -9.82 50.61 8.40
N ARG A 95 -8.57 50.93 8.73
CA ARG A 95 -8.22 52.06 9.59
C ARG A 95 -8.56 53.37 8.89
N LEU A 96 -9.30 54.24 9.58
CA LEU A 96 -9.60 55.61 9.16
C LEU A 96 -9.01 56.61 10.15
N MET A 97 -8.61 57.77 9.64
CA MET A 97 -8.32 58.95 10.45
C MET A 97 -9.45 59.95 10.29
N LEU A 98 -10.08 60.33 11.39
CA LEU A 98 -11.20 61.24 11.44
C LEU A 98 -10.80 62.57 12.08
N LEU A 99 -11.29 63.66 11.51
CA LEU A 99 -11.23 64.99 12.10
C LEU A 99 -12.63 65.51 12.37
N ARG A 100 -12.85 66.08 13.55
CA ARG A 100 -14.09 66.75 13.91
C ARG A 100 -14.20 68.07 13.15
N VAL A 101 -15.28 68.23 12.40
CA VAL A 101 -15.61 69.47 11.69
C VAL A 101 -16.53 70.36 12.53
N SER A 102 -17.54 69.78 13.17
CA SER A 102 -18.50 70.52 14.00
C SER A 102 -19.31 69.60 14.93
N GLY A 103 -20.09 70.19 15.84
CA GLY A 103 -21.04 69.48 16.72
C GLY A 103 -20.41 68.68 17.87
N THR A 104 -21.24 68.19 18.81
CA THR A 104 -20.81 67.34 19.93
C THR A 104 -21.68 66.09 20.11
N GLY A 105 -21.14 65.06 20.77
CA GLY A 105 -21.84 63.79 20.96
C GLY A 105 -22.23 63.12 19.64
N ALA A 106 -23.48 62.65 19.52
CA ALA A 106 -24.05 62.09 18.30
C ALA A 106 -24.23 63.12 17.16
N ALA A 107 -24.30 64.42 17.49
CA ALA A 107 -24.40 65.49 16.49
C ALA A 107 -23.04 65.84 15.85
N THR A 108 -21.95 65.21 16.29
CA THR A 108 -20.60 65.47 15.78
C THR A 108 -20.50 65.10 14.29
N ARG A 109 -20.10 66.07 13.45
CA ARG A 109 -19.77 65.85 12.04
C ARG A 109 -18.28 65.55 11.91
N TRP A 110 -17.97 64.35 11.44
CA TRP A 110 -16.61 63.86 11.21
C TRP A 110 -16.24 63.96 9.74
N ARG A 111 -15.01 64.35 9.43
CA ARG A 111 -14.39 64.29 8.10
C ARG A 111 -13.39 63.15 8.05
N VAL A 112 -13.39 62.39 6.96
CA VAL A 112 -12.38 61.37 6.71
C VAL A 112 -11.13 62.04 6.13
N GLU A 113 -10.04 62.11 6.90
CA GLU A 113 -8.77 62.69 6.45
C GLU A 113 -7.87 61.66 5.74
N ALA A 114 -7.91 60.41 6.18
CA ALA A 114 -7.17 59.32 5.56
C ALA A 114 -7.94 57.99 5.66
N GLY A 115 -7.78 57.15 4.63
CA GLY A 115 -8.46 55.86 4.50
C GLY A 115 -9.53 55.86 3.40
N THR A 116 -10.43 54.88 3.45
CA THR A 116 -11.50 54.71 2.46
C THR A 116 -12.80 55.40 2.88
N ARG A 117 -13.62 55.81 1.91
CA ARG A 117 -14.96 56.36 2.16
C ARG A 117 -15.84 55.43 3.01
N VAL A 118 -16.65 55.99 3.89
CA VAL A 118 -17.68 55.29 4.67
C VAL A 118 -19.00 55.26 3.91
N ALA A 119 -19.80 54.22 4.15
CA ALA A 119 -21.18 54.09 3.70
C ALA A 119 -22.13 54.27 4.89
N GLU A 120 -23.37 54.68 4.63
CA GLU A 120 -24.40 54.63 5.66
C GLU A 120 -24.60 53.17 6.13
N GLY A 121 -24.69 52.95 7.44
CA GLY A 121 -24.76 51.60 8.00
C GLY A 121 -23.41 50.89 8.18
N ASP A 122 -22.29 51.52 7.82
CA ASP A 122 -20.97 51.08 8.29
C ASP A 122 -20.87 51.23 9.81
N TYR A 123 -20.05 50.40 10.44
CA TYR A 123 -19.80 50.46 11.88
C TYR A 123 -18.34 50.80 12.15
N LEU A 124 -18.14 51.75 13.05
CA LEU A 124 -16.84 52.30 13.42
C LEU A 124 -16.49 51.90 14.85
N VAL A 125 -15.30 51.35 15.04
CA VAL A 125 -14.75 51.01 16.35
C VAL A 125 -13.54 51.91 16.62
N LEU A 126 -13.58 52.70 17.69
CA LEU A 126 -12.42 53.50 18.09
C LEU A 126 -11.22 52.58 18.39
N VAL A 127 -10.00 52.97 18.01
CA VAL A 127 -8.81 52.13 18.30
C VAL A 127 -8.73 51.88 19.81
N GLY A 128 -8.50 50.63 20.19
CA GLY A 128 -8.46 50.20 21.60
C GLY A 128 -9.83 49.80 22.17
N ASN A 129 -10.94 50.06 21.47
CA ASN A 129 -12.26 49.57 21.85
C ASN A 129 -12.58 48.21 21.24
N THR A 130 -13.62 47.56 21.75
CA THR A 130 -14.13 46.27 21.27
C THR A 130 -15.23 46.45 20.21
N PRO A 131 -15.47 45.45 19.34
CA PRO A 131 -16.61 45.46 18.39
C PRO A 131 -17.99 45.66 19.05
N ALA A 132 -18.15 45.29 20.32
CA ALA A 132 -19.37 45.54 21.08
C ALA A 132 -19.64 47.05 21.29
N GLN A 133 -18.63 47.90 21.19
CA GLN A 133 -18.71 49.36 21.29
C GLN A 133 -18.75 50.05 19.92
N ALA A 134 -19.02 49.30 18.86
CA ALA A 134 -19.10 49.86 17.51
C ALA A 134 -20.24 50.88 17.38
N VAL A 135 -19.99 51.96 16.64
CA VAL A 135 -20.96 53.02 16.40
C VAL A 135 -21.33 53.05 14.91
N ARG A 136 -22.63 53.02 14.60
CA ARG A 136 -23.15 53.04 13.23
C ARG A 136 -22.98 54.42 12.58
N VAL A 137 -22.58 54.48 11.32
CA VAL A 137 -22.67 55.67 10.47
C VAL A 137 -24.14 55.92 10.12
N ALA A 138 -24.65 57.09 10.51
CA ALA A 138 -26.08 57.42 10.42
C ALA A 138 -26.44 58.23 9.17
N ALA A 139 -25.57 59.15 8.74
CA ALA A 139 -25.81 59.99 7.58
C ALA A 139 -24.48 60.40 6.92
N LEU A 140 -24.47 60.45 5.58
CA LEU A 140 -23.34 60.91 4.78
C LEU A 140 -23.59 62.33 4.25
N PHE A 141 -22.50 63.09 4.12
CA PHE A 141 -22.50 64.42 3.55
C PHE A 141 -21.19 64.62 2.77
N ASP A 142 -21.16 65.60 1.88
CA ASP A 142 -19.93 66.07 1.24
C ASP A 142 -19.54 67.45 1.82
N ASP A 143 -18.25 67.66 2.04
CA ASP A 143 -17.68 68.96 2.41
C ASP A 143 -17.48 69.84 1.17
N VAL A 144 -17.24 71.14 1.36
CA VAL A 144 -17.04 72.14 0.31
C VAL A 144 -15.87 71.77 -0.63
N ASP A 145 -14.86 71.05 -0.12
CA ASP A 145 -13.69 70.59 -0.86
C ASP A 145 -13.88 69.19 -1.52
N GLY A 146 -15.09 68.65 -1.52
CA GLY A 146 -15.39 67.31 -2.07
C GLY A 146 -14.87 66.14 -1.22
N ARG A 147 -14.43 66.42 0.02
CA ARG A 147 -14.07 65.40 1.01
C ARG A 147 -15.30 64.88 1.74
N GLN A 148 -15.35 63.58 2.00
CA GLN A 148 -16.52 62.96 2.63
C GLN A 148 -16.58 63.32 4.12
N THR A 149 -17.76 63.77 4.56
CA THR A 149 -18.11 63.94 5.97
C THR A 149 -19.31 63.07 6.35
N PHE A 150 -19.47 62.76 7.63
CA PHE A 150 -20.58 61.95 8.10
C PHE A 150 -20.94 62.27 9.55
N GLN A 151 -22.14 61.83 9.95
CA GLN A 151 -22.56 61.78 11.35
C GLN A 151 -22.77 60.33 11.77
N ALA A 152 -22.42 60.02 13.01
CA ALA A 152 -22.58 58.70 13.60
C ALA A 152 -23.78 58.68 14.54
N ALA A 153 -24.39 57.50 14.73
CA ALA A 153 -25.59 57.34 15.55
C ALA A 153 -25.34 57.60 17.04
N ALA A 154 -24.09 57.56 17.49
CA ALA A 154 -23.66 57.89 18.84
C ALA A 154 -22.29 58.61 18.81
N ALA A 155 -21.82 59.06 19.97
CA ALA A 155 -20.50 59.68 20.09
C ALA A 155 -19.39 58.65 19.83
N ILE A 156 -18.49 58.92 18.87
CA ILE A 156 -17.32 58.07 18.57
C ILE A 156 -16.18 58.36 19.55
N SER A 157 -15.85 59.65 19.73
CA SER A 157 -14.78 60.14 20.60
C SER A 157 -15.13 61.54 21.10
N ALA A 158 -14.60 61.91 22.27
CA ALA A 158 -14.66 63.27 22.79
C ALA A 158 -13.58 64.18 22.21
N ALA A 159 -12.49 63.60 21.67
CA ALA A 159 -11.38 64.32 21.06
C ALA A 159 -11.73 64.94 19.69
N ASN A 160 -10.91 65.88 19.22
CA ASN A 160 -11.11 66.53 17.92
C ASN A 160 -10.60 65.68 16.74
N ASP A 161 -9.74 64.70 17.01
CA ASP A 161 -9.28 63.70 16.07
C ASP A 161 -9.55 62.29 16.64
N ALA A 162 -9.76 61.33 15.76
CA ALA A 162 -10.00 59.95 16.15
C ALA A 162 -9.49 58.99 15.09
N GLN A 163 -8.80 57.94 15.55
CA GLN A 163 -8.49 56.79 14.70
C GLN A 163 -9.55 55.71 14.95
N VAL A 164 -10.18 55.21 13.88
CA VAL A 164 -11.25 54.21 13.97
C VAL A 164 -11.05 53.08 12.98
N ASP A 165 -11.59 51.90 13.30
CA ASP A 165 -11.61 50.70 12.46
C ASP A 165 -13.01 50.61 11.88
N ARG A 166 -13.11 50.69 10.56
CA ARG A 166 -14.38 50.59 9.85
C ARG A 166 -14.63 49.13 9.48
N TYR A 167 -15.60 48.52 10.14
CA TYR A 167 -16.13 47.20 9.81
C TYR A 167 -17.29 47.30 8.82
N ARG A 168 -17.42 46.29 7.96
CA ARG A 168 -18.66 46.03 7.21
C ARG A 168 -19.60 45.24 8.10
N SER A 169 -20.89 45.52 8.01
CA SER A 169 -21.93 44.73 8.67
C SER A 169 -22.70 43.90 7.66
N ALA A 170 -23.53 42.98 8.15
CA ALA A 170 -24.54 42.30 7.35
C ALA A 170 -25.47 43.25 6.56
N GLU A 171 -25.58 44.51 7.01
CA GLU A 171 -26.46 45.56 6.46
C GLU A 171 -25.75 46.45 5.43
N SER A 172 -24.41 46.50 5.46
CA SER A 172 -23.57 47.42 4.66
C SER A 172 -22.55 46.71 3.78
N GLN A 173 -22.65 45.40 3.62
CA GLN A 173 -21.80 44.62 2.73
C GLN A 173 -21.94 45.09 1.25
N PRO A 174 -20.84 45.18 0.50
CA PRO A 174 -20.79 45.89 -0.79
C PRO A 174 -21.65 45.23 -1.88
N PHE A 175 -21.81 43.92 -1.84
CA PHE A 175 -22.48 43.16 -2.89
C PHE A 175 -23.88 42.66 -2.50
N LEU A 176 -24.36 42.92 -1.28
CA LEU A 176 -25.75 42.66 -0.90
C LEU A 176 -26.35 43.93 -0.29
N PRO A 177 -26.71 44.93 -1.12
CA PRO A 177 -27.18 46.21 -0.65
C PRO A 177 -28.54 46.11 0.05
N GLY A 178 -28.70 46.90 1.12
CA GLY A 178 -29.90 46.99 1.95
C GLY A 178 -29.80 46.19 3.25
N ASN A 179 -30.73 46.44 4.17
CA ASN A 179 -30.81 45.67 5.41
C ASN A 179 -31.45 44.30 5.13
N ASN A 180 -30.64 43.25 5.16
CA ASN A 180 -31.06 41.88 4.94
C ASN A 180 -30.91 41.02 6.21
N LEU A 181 -30.75 41.64 7.39
CA LEU A 181 -30.73 40.92 8.66
C LEU A 181 -32.13 40.38 8.99
N PRO A 182 -32.27 39.11 9.38
CA PRO A 182 -33.55 38.56 9.79
C PRO A 182 -34.15 39.27 11.02
N THR A 183 -35.45 39.53 10.98
CA THR A 183 -36.21 40.21 12.05
C THR A 183 -36.96 39.26 12.97
N VAL A 184 -36.96 37.96 12.69
CA VAL A 184 -37.64 36.94 13.50
C VAL A 184 -36.65 36.35 14.50
N ALA A 185 -37.07 36.13 15.75
CA ALA A 185 -36.23 35.45 16.75
C ALA A 185 -36.01 33.97 16.38
N GLY A 186 -34.84 33.43 16.69
CA GLY A 186 -34.49 32.04 16.40
C GLY A 186 -33.01 31.83 16.07
N ASP A 187 -32.68 30.60 15.66
CA ASP A 187 -31.33 30.19 15.28
C ASP A 187 -31.11 30.26 13.76
N TYR A 188 -29.95 30.78 13.39
CA TYR A 188 -29.57 31.03 12.02
C TYR A 188 -28.16 30.53 11.73
N LEU A 189 -27.96 30.10 10.48
CA LEU A 189 -26.65 29.96 9.89
C LEU A 189 -26.29 31.26 9.16
N ALA A 190 -25.17 31.86 9.53
CA ALA A 190 -24.46 32.80 8.67
C ALA A 190 -23.58 32.01 7.69
N TYR A 191 -23.74 32.24 6.39
CA TYR A 191 -22.97 31.56 5.35
C TYR A 191 -22.48 32.55 4.28
N LEU A 192 -21.35 32.22 3.67
CA LEU A 192 -20.78 32.93 2.53
C LEU A 192 -21.32 32.32 1.24
N ASP A 193 -21.82 33.16 0.34
CA ASP A 193 -22.20 32.85 -1.04
C ASP A 193 -21.25 33.59 -1.98
N LEU A 194 -20.45 32.85 -2.74
CA LEU A 194 -19.40 33.35 -3.63
C LEU A 194 -19.66 32.91 -5.05
N TRP A 195 -19.61 33.83 -6.01
CA TRP A 195 -19.73 33.51 -7.42
C TRP A 195 -18.96 34.49 -8.30
N GLU A 196 -18.86 34.16 -9.59
CA GLU A 196 -18.32 35.06 -10.62
C GLU A 196 -19.42 35.63 -11.49
N ARG A 197 -19.29 36.92 -11.82
CA ARG A 197 -20.15 37.56 -12.80
C ARG A 197 -19.34 38.29 -13.87
N PRO A 198 -19.84 38.36 -15.11
CA PRO A 198 -19.25 39.19 -16.14
C PRO A 198 -19.54 40.68 -15.88
N ILE A 199 -18.56 41.52 -16.17
CA ILE A 199 -18.60 42.98 -16.15
C ILE A 199 -18.24 43.47 -17.54
N THR A 200 -19.18 44.15 -18.17
CA THR A 200 -19.04 44.80 -19.48
C THR A 200 -18.80 46.30 -19.31
N ALA A 201 -18.41 46.98 -20.39
CA ALA A 201 -18.32 48.44 -20.37
C ALA A 201 -19.67 49.15 -20.10
N ALA A 202 -20.82 48.48 -20.27
CA ALA A 202 -22.11 49.02 -19.85
C ALA A 202 -22.29 49.00 -18.32
N ASP A 203 -21.64 48.04 -17.64
CA ASP A 203 -21.63 47.93 -16.19
C ASP A 203 -20.65 48.94 -15.57
N GLU A 204 -19.41 48.94 -16.07
CA GLU A 204 -18.33 49.81 -15.62
C GLU A 204 -17.70 50.55 -16.82
N PRO A 205 -18.10 51.81 -17.10
CA PRO A 205 -17.59 52.54 -18.27
C PRO A 205 -16.06 52.69 -18.29
N LEU A 206 -15.41 52.67 -17.12
CA LEU A 206 -13.95 52.87 -17.01
C LEU A 206 -13.11 51.68 -17.52
N ILE A 207 -13.69 50.50 -17.75
CA ILE A 207 -12.93 49.37 -18.32
C ILE A 207 -12.79 49.45 -19.84
N ARG A 208 -13.54 50.35 -20.50
CA ARG A 208 -13.47 50.59 -21.94
C ARG A 208 -12.28 51.48 -22.29
N GLU A 209 -11.55 51.12 -23.34
CA GLU A 209 -10.50 51.99 -23.88
C GLU A 209 -11.12 53.14 -24.68
N THR A 210 -10.99 54.34 -24.13
CA THR A 210 -11.52 55.57 -24.71
C THR A 210 -10.98 55.88 -26.11
N ALA A 211 -9.76 55.43 -26.44
CA ALA A 211 -9.12 55.67 -27.73
C ALA A 211 -9.86 55.03 -28.92
N PHE A 212 -10.66 53.97 -28.71
CA PHE A 212 -11.37 53.30 -29.81
C PHE A 212 -12.73 53.94 -30.14
N GLY A 213 -13.20 54.92 -29.37
CA GLY A 213 -14.41 55.67 -29.71
C GLY A 213 -15.72 54.89 -29.63
N GLY A 214 -15.77 53.76 -28.92
CA GLY A 214 -17.02 53.00 -28.71
C GLY A 214 -16.86 51.48 -28.55
N PRO A 215 -16.12 50.78 -29.43
CA PRO A 215 -15.94 49.33 -29.38
C PRO A 215 -15.26 48.87 -28.09
N ASP A 216 -15.70 47.72 -27.57
CA ASP A 216 -15.09 47.04 -26.44
C ASP A 216 -14.48 45.72 -26.92
N THR A 217 -13.27 45.41 -26.47
CA THR A 217 -12.51 44.24 -26.95
C THR A 217 -12.53 43.09 -25.96
N ALA A 218 -12.90 43.32 -24.69
CA ALA A 218 -12.88 42.28 -23.66
C ALA A 218 -13.82 42.61 -22.50
N ILE A 219 -14.38 41.60 -21.86
CA ILE A 219 -15.12 41.75 -20.60
C ILE A 219 -14.26 41.28 -19.42
N ARG A 220 -14.68 41.61 -18.20
CA ARG A 220 -13.97 41.21 -16.96
C ARG A 220 -14.85 40.27 -16.16
N ASP A 221 -14.29 39.23 -15.56
CA ASP A 221 -14.98 38.47 -14.53
C ASP A 221 -14.70 39.11 -13.16
N GLN A 222 -15.76 39.38 -12.40
CA GLN A 222 -15.68 39.91 -11.04
C GLN A 222 -16.17 38.85 -10.05
N LEU A 223 -15.36 38.61 -9.02
CA LEU A 223 -15.76 37.82 -7.86
C LEU A 223 -16.70 38.63 -6.98
N VAL A 224 -17.86 38.03 -6.68
CA VAL A 224 -18.90 38.61 -5.86
C VAL A 224 -19.14 37.70 -4.67
N TRP A 225 -19.22 38.30 -3.48
CA TRP A 225 -19.47 37.57 -2.24
C TRP A 225 -20.59 38.21 -1.46
N GLN A 226 -21.42 37.40 -0.80
CA GLN A 226 -22.46 37.86 0.11
C GLN A 226 -22.46 36.99 1.37
N VAL A 227 -22.59 37.62 2.53
CA VAL A 227 -22.92 36.92 3.77
C VAL A 227 -24.42 36.95 3.95
N LYS A 228 -25.03 35.77 3.93
CA LYS A 228 -26.48 35.55 4.05
C LYS A 228 -26.81 34.78 5.33
N PHE A 229 -28.07 34.89 5.75
CA PHE A 229 -28.57 34.26 6.97
C PHE A 229 -29.77 33.37 6.63
N ALA A 230 -29.67 32.08 6.95
CA ALA A 230 -30.75 31.12 6.77
C ALA A 230 -31.19 30.56 8.13
N ARG A 231 -32.49 30.51 8.40
CA ARG A 231 -33.00 29.86 9.63
C ARG A 231 -32.66 28.38 9.59
N THR A 232 -32.17 27.85 10.70
CA THR A 232 -31.81 26.43 10.80
C THR A 232 -33.01 25.52 10.54
N ALA A 233 -34.20 25.91 10.99
CA ALA A 233 -35.45 25.19 10.72
C ALA A 233 -35.79 25.12 9.21
N ASP A 234 -35.57 26.20 8.47
CA ASP A 234 -35.84 26.26 7.03
C ASP A 234 -34.85 25.37 6.25
N LEU A 235 -33.58 25.32 6.70
CA LEU A 235 -32.56 24.43 6.14
C LEU A 235 -32.89 22.94 6.37
N VAL A 236 -33.42 22.60 7.55
CA VAL A 236 -33.87 21.23 7.85
C VAL A 236 -35.08 20.87 6.99
N ALA A 237 -36.05 21.77 6.85
CA ALA A 237 -37.23 21.55 6.01
C ALA A 237 -36.89 21.36 4.53
N ALA A 238 -35.86 22.05 4.03
CA ALA A 238 -35.34 21.90 2.67
C ALA A 238 -34.50 20.61 2.47
N GLY A 239 -34.26 19.82 3.52
CA GLY A 239 -33.35 18.66 3.46
C GLY A 239 -31.89 19.03 3.23
N ALA A 240 -31.51 20.29 3.51
CA ALA A 240 -30.14 20.77 3.35
C ALA A 240 -29.22 20.34 4.50
N VAL A 241 -29.78 20.13 5.70
CA VAL A 241 -29.09 19.61 6.88
C VAL A 241 -30.03 18.77 7.73
N THR A 242 -29.48 17.91 8.58
CA THR A 242 -30.23 17.14 9.58
C THR A 242 -30.08 17.75 10.97
N ALA A 243 -31.15 17.67 11.77
CA ALA A 243 -31.13 18.08 13.18
C ALA A 243 -30.51 16.98 14.08
N PRO A 244 -29.79 17.33 15.16
CA PRO A 244 -29.49 18.69 15.63
C PRO A 244 -28.42 19.38 14.76
N VAL A 245 -28.64 20.67 14.48
CA VAL A 245 -27.73 21.45 13.62
C VAL A 245 -26.51 21.91 14.42
N SER A 246 -25.32 21.61 13.91
CA SER A 246 -24.03 22.08 14.43
C SER A 246 -23.13 22.49 13.26
N CYS A 247 -21.95 23.07 13.54
CA CYS A 247 -21.01 23.37 12.45
C CYS A 247 -20.61 22.13 11.63
N ALA A 248 -20.64 20.93 12.24
CA ALA A 248 -20.37 19.67 11.53
C ALA A 248 -21.50 19.26 10.56
N SER A 249 -22.68 19.88 10.62
CA SER A 249 -23.80 19.62 9.70
C SER A 249 -23.55 20.17 8.28
N PHE A 250 -22.55 21.03 8.10
CA PHE A 250 -22.24 21.69 6.82
C PHE A 250 -21.02 21.04 6.14
N ALA A 251 -21.22 19.83 5.62
CA ALA A 251 -20.16 19.07 4.95
C ALA A 251 -19.61 19.77 3.68
N PRO A 252 -18.40 19.42 3.21
CA PRO A 252 -17.87 19.89 1.93
C PRO A 252 -18.86 19.72 0.77
N GLY A 253 -19.15 20.79 0.03
CA GLY A 253 -20.14 20.78 -1.06
C GLY A 253 -21.59 21.00 -0.61
N TRP A 254 -21.82 21.38 0.64
CA TRP A 254 -23.13 21.79 1.15
C TRP A 254 -23.70 23.01 0.40
N SER A 255 -25.03 23.06 0.30
CA SER A 255 -25.78 24.15 -0.31
C SER A 255 -27.06 24.42 0.49
N PRO A 256 -27.49 25.69 0.64
CA PRO A 256 -28.70 26.04 1.40
C PRO A 256 -29.99 25.51 0.76
N PHE A 257 -29.92 24.94 -0.45
CA PHE A 257 -31.07 24.45 -1.21
C PHE A 257 -31.23 22.93 -1.20
N GLY A 258 -30.35 22.20 -0.49
CA GLY A 258 -30.39 20.73 -0.41
C GLY A 258 -29.97 20.01 -1.70
N PRO A 259 -30.16 18.68 -1.78
CA PRO A 259 -29.64 17.82 -2.87
C PRO A 259 -30.48 17.85 -4.17
N ALA A 260 -31.32 18.88 -4.37
CA ALA A 260 -32.21 18.94 -5.54
C ALA A 260 -31.41 18.97 -6.86
N ALA A 261 -31.80 18.13 -7.83
CA ALA A 261 -31.17 18.07 -9.14
C ALA A 261 -31.28 19.42 -9.88
N THR A 262 -30.17 19.88 -10.44
CA THR A 262 -30.13 21.07 -11.30
C THR A 262 -30.90 20.83 -12.59
N GLY A 263 -31.66 21.83 -13.06
CA GLY A 263 -32.32 21.79 -14.36
C GLY A 263 -31.32 21.61 -15.50
N ALA A 264 -31.75 20.93 -16.57
CA ALA A 264 -30.94 20.68 -17.76
C ALA A 264 -31.74 21.01 -19.02
N MET A 265 -31.04 21.36 -20.11
CA MET A 265 -31.65 21.67 -21.40
C MET A 265 -31.03 20.81 -22.50
N ARG A 266 -31.80 20.54 -23.56
CA ARG A 266 -31.32 20.00 -24.83
C ARG A 266 -31.63 20.99 -25.94
N ALA A 267 -30.78 21.04 -26.95
CA ALA A 267 -31.04 21.80 -28.17
C ALA A 267 -30.87 20.89 -29.40
N ARG A 268 -31.64 21.15 -30.45
CA ARG A 268 -31.48 20.52 -31.77
C ARG A 268 -31.79 21.50 -32.89
N ALA A 269 -31.19 21.27 -34.05
CA ALA A 269 -31.71 21.80 -35.30
C ALA A 269 -32.75 20.80 -35.84
N ASN A 270 -33.88 21.30 -36.33
CA ASN A 270 -34.97 20.47 -36.84
C ASN A 270 -34.47 19.55 -37.97
N PRO A 271 -34.56 18.21 -37.86
CA PRO A 271 -34.12 17.33 -38.93
C PRO A 271 -34.99 17.53 -40.17
N ALA A 272 -34.38 17.83 -41.32
CA ALA A 272 -35.10 17.86 -42.59
C ALA A 272 -35.69 16.47 -42.86
N ALA A 273 -36.93 16.40 -43.36
CA ALA A 273 -37.35 15.19 -44.05
C ALA A 273 -36.38 14.96 -45.22
N ALA A 274 -35.84 13.74 -45.35
CA ALA A 274 -34.85 13.42 -46.37
C ALA A 274 -35.37 13.80 -47.76
N ALA A 275 -34.69 14.74 -48.43
CA ALA A 275 -34.99 15.07 -49.81
C ALA A 275 -34.56 13.91 -50.72
N ALA A 276 -35.40 13.52 -51.67
CA ALA A 276 -35.15 12.43 -52.61
C ALA A 276 -34.06 12.74 -53.68
N ASP A 277 -33.54 13.97 -53.70
CA ASP A 277 -32.54 14.46 -54.65
C ASP A 277 -31.27 14.94 -53.92
N PRO A 278 -30.10 14.29 -54.14
CA PRO A 278 -28.83 14.68 -53.52
C PRO A 278 -28.30 16.07 -53.94
N CYS A 279 -28.87 16.70 -54.97
CA CYS A 279 -28.49 18.04 -55.43
C CYS A 279 -29.48 19.14 -55.00
N ALA A 280 -30.61 18.79 -54.38
CA ALA A 280 -31.56 19.75 -53.84
C ALA A 280 -31.21 20.06 -52.38
N LEU A 281 -30.90 21.34 -52.06
CA LEU A 281 -30.86 21.79 -50.67
C LEU A 281 -32.24 21.54 -50.04
N PRO A 282 -32.35 20.74 -48.96
CA PRO A 282 -33.64 20.49 -48.33
C PRO A 282 -34.21 21.83 -47.84
N ALA A 283 -35.32 22.29 -48.43
CA ALA A 283 -35.92 23.58 -48.10
C ALA A 283 -36.47 23.66 -46.66
N THR A 284 -36.46 22.56 -45.90
CA THR A 284 -37.29 22.40 -44.69
C THR A 284 -36.58 21.91 -43.42
N GLY A 285 -35.26 21.74 -43.38
CA GLY A 285 -34.60 21.40 -42.11
C GLY A 285 -33.17 21.86 -41.96
N GLY A 286 -32.71 21.85 -40.71
CA GLY A 286 -31.47 22.48 -40.26
C GLY A 286 -31.65 23.93 -39.81
N TYR A 287 -30.52 24.57 -39.50
CA TYR A 287 -30.44 25.99 -39.22
C TYR A 287 -30.54 26.81 -40.51
N ARG A 288 -31.44 27.81 -40.53
CA ARG A 288 -31.87 28.49 -41.77
C ARG A 288 -31.33 29.92 -41.97
N SER A 289 -30.54 30.45 -41.04
CA SER A 289 -29.95 31.78 -41.20
C SER A 289 -28.72 31.75 -42.11
N LEU A 290 -28.47 32.85 -42.82
CA LEU A 290 -27.23 33.07 -43.59
C LEU A 290 -26.05 33.49 -42.70
N GLU A 291 -26.32 33.90 -41.46
CA GLU A 291 -25.34 34.38 -40.49
C GLU A 291 -25.06 33.33 -39.40
N ASN A 292 -23.81 33.28 -38.92
CA ASN A 292 -23.46 32.48 -37.75
C ASN A 292 -23.83 33.25 -36.48
N HIS A 293 -24.42 32.57 -35.50
CA HIS A 293 -24.85 33.21 -34.26
C HIS A 293 -24.51 32.36 -33.03
N LEU A 294 -24.45 33.00 -31.86
CA LEU A 294 -24.31 32.35 -30.56
C LEU A 294 -25.58 32.59 -29.73
N TYR A 295 -26.57 31.74 -29.93
CA TYR A 295 -27.84 31.87 -29.22
C TYR A 295 -27.64 31.69 -27.72
N ARG A 296 -28.27 32.55 -26.91
CA ARG A 296 -28.39 32.40 -25.46
C ARG A 296 -29.83 32.10 -25.12
N VAL A 297 -30.06 31.02 -24.39
CA VAL A 297 -31.34 30.68 -23.76
C VAL A 297 -31.16 30.87 -22.26
N GLU A 298 -31.90 31.80 -21.66
CA GLU A 298 -31.76 32.20 -20.26
C GLU A 298 -33.08 32.07 -19.50
N ILE A 299 -33.02 31.61 -18.26
CA ILE A 299 -34.16 31.58 -17.33
C ILE A 299 -34.41 33.00 -16.83
N HIS A 300 -35.61 33.52 -17.11
CA HIS A 300 -36.04 34.84 -16.68
C HIS A 300 -36.44 34.84 -15.20
N ASN A 301 -37.39 33.99 -14.83
CA ASN A 301 -37.75 33.76 -13.44
C ASN A 301 -38.03 32.28 -13.19
N GLY A 302 -37.19 31.65 -12.38
CA GLY A 302 -37.21 30.22 -12.11
C GLY A 302 -37.89 29.86 -10.79
N SER A 303 -38.54 28.69 -10.73
CA SER A 303 -39.04 28.07 -9.49
C SER A 303 -38.82 26.55 -9.51
N PRO A 304 -38.90 25.87 -8.36
CA PRO A 304 -38.85 24.40 -8.32
C PRO A 304 -39.92 23.69 -9.17
N ALA A 305 -41.04 24.37 -9.47
CA ALA A 305 -42.16 23.84 -10.26
C ALA A 305 -42.12 24.23 -11.76
N GLY A 306 -41.03 24.86 -12.22
CA GLY A 306 -40.92 25.47 -13.55
C GLY A 306 -40.84 27.00 -13.48
N GLY A 307 -40.52 27.64 -14.60
CA GLY A 307 -40.27 29.09 -14.68
C GLY A 307 -40.59 29.65 -16.05
N ARG A 308 -40.11 30.86 -16.35
CA ARG A 308 -40.07 31.40 -17.72
C ARG A 308 -38.65 31.52 -18.23
N TRP A 309 -38.50 31.44 -19.54
CA TRP A 309 -37.23 31.59 -20.24
C TRP A 309 -37.34 32.63 -21.35
N LYS A 310 -36.22 33.24 -21.69
CA LYS A 310 -36.04 34.24 -22.73
C LYS A 310 -34.82 33.87 -23.55
N TRP A 311 -34.67 34.41 -24.74
CA TRP A 311 -33.54 34.09 -25.59
C TRP A 311 -33.08 35.25 -26.44
N SER A 312 -31.78 35.25 -26.74
CA SER A 312 -31.12 36.22 -27.60
C SER A 312 -30.28 35.52 -28.65
N ARG A 313 -30.18 36.12 -29.84
CA ARG A 313 -29.41 35.59 -30.97
C ARG A 313 -27.90 35.72 -30.78
N ASP A 314 -27.47 36.82 -30.14
CA ASP A 314 -26.07 37.23 -30.02
C ASP A 314 -25.64 37.22 -28.55
N ASN A 315 -25.92 36.12 -27.85
CA ASN A 315 -25.56 35.86 -26.47
C ASN A 315 -25.93 36.98 -25.45
N GLY A 316 -26.98 37.76 -25.74
CA GLY A 316 -27.38 38.90 -24.91
C GLY A 316 -26.36 40.04 -24.90
N GLY A 317 -25.56 40.17 -25.98
CA GLY A 317 -24.53 41.19 -26.16
C GLY A 317 -25.09 42.60 -26.43
N GLY A 318 -26.29 42.71 -27.00
CA GLY A 318 -26.96 43.99 -27.24
C GLY A 318 -27.43 44.65 -25.94
N ALA A 319 -26.54 45.36 -25.25
CA ALA A 319 -26.83 46.04 -24.00
C ALA A 319 -26.28 47.47 -23.98
N ALA A 320 -27.03 48.38 -23.37
CA ALA A 320 -26.63 49.76 -23.18
C ALA A 320 -26.88 50.21 -21.74
N ARG A 321 -26.08 51.15 -21.27
CA ARG A 321 -26.28 51.82 -19.99
C ARG A 321 -27.20 53.02 -20.18
N TYR A 322 -28.09 53.29 -19.22
CA TYR A 322 -28.79 54.56 -19.11
C TYR A 322 -28.49 55.23 -17.78
N GLY A 323 -28.13 56.51 -17.84
CA GLY A 323 -27.66 57.28 -16.69
C GLY A 323 -28.77 57.94 -15.88
N LYS A 324 -29.91 58.22 -16.51
CA LYS A 324 -31.08 58.86 -15.89
C LYS A 324 -32.37 58.59 -16.67
N ILE A 325 -33.50 58.80 -16.00
CA ILE A 325 -34.82 58.95 -16.61
C ILE A 325 -35.15 60.45 -16.66
N ASP A 326 -35.49 60.97 -17.84
CA ASP A 326 -35.70 62.41 -18.06
C ASP A 326 -36.94 62.65 -18.93
N ASN A 327 -37.92 63.40 -18.41
CA ASN A 327 -39.19 63.71 -19.09
C ASN A 327 -39.86 62.46 -19.72
N GLY A 328 -39.93 61.35 -18.99
CA GLY A 328 -40.59 60.14 -19.44
C GLY A 328 -39.85 59.29 -20.48
N ALA A 329 -38.53 59.47 -20.63
CA ALA A 329 -37.69 58.64 -21.49
C ALA A 329 -36.37 58.27 -20.80
N LEU A 330 -35.77 57.16 -21.21
CA LEU A 330 -34.44 56.74 -20.76
C LEU A 330 -33.36 57.49 -21.57
N ILE A 331 -32.31 57.95 -20.90
CA ILE A 331 -31.16 58.60 -21.55
C ILE A 331 -29.97 57.65 -21.51
N LEU A 332 -29.63 57.08 -22.67
CA LEU A 332 -28.59 56.07 -22.82
C LEU A 332 -27.21 56.69 -23.06
N ASP A 333 -26.14 55.96 -22.75
CA ASP A 333 -24.78 56.39 -23.06
C ASP A 333 -24.43 56.12 -24.55
N SER A 334 -25.03 55.08 -25.12
CA SER A 334 -24.95 54.71 -26.55
C SER A 334 -26.11 53.79 -26.91
N LEU A 335 -26.51 53.72 -28.19
CA LEU A 335 -27.55 52.77 -28.64
C LEU A 335 -27.01 51.36 -28.95
N GLY A 336 -25.71 51.23 -29.17
CA GLY A 336 -25.01 50.00 -29.56
C GLY A 336 -23.64 50.34 -30.17
N PRO A 337 -22.75 49.35 -30.38
CA PRO A 337 -21.42 49.58 -30.97
C PRO A 337 -21.46 49.91 -32.47
N ASP A 338 -22.48 49.46 -33.19
CA ASP A 338 -22.69 49.73 -34.63
C ASP A 338 -24.19 49.81 -35.00
N GLU A 339 -24.50 50.20 -36.24
CA GLU A 339 -25.88 50.37 -36.72
C GLU A 339 -26.70 49.06 -36.75
N PRO A 340 -26.15 47.89 -37.17
CA PRO A 340 -26.88 46.62 -37.11
C PRO A 340 -27.27 46.19 -35.69
N SER A 341 -26.36 46.37 -34.72
CA SER A 341 -26.56 45.95 -33.31
C SER A 341 -27.23 47.01 -32.44
N ALA A 342 -27.38 48.24 -32.91
CA ALA A 342 -28.07 49.31 -32.20
C ALA A 342 -29.53 48.96 -31.87
N LEU A 343 -29.98 49.40 -30.70
CA LEU A 343 -31.38 49.32 -30.27
C LEU A 343 -32.29 50.04 -31.25
N LYS A 344 -33.42 49.41 -31.60
CA LYS A 344 -34.38 49.90 -32.58
C LYS A 344 -35.77 50.03 -31.98
N LYS A 345 -36.61 50.82 -32.65
CA LYS A 345 -38.03 50.95 -32.35
C LYS A 345 -38.72 49.57 -32.41
N ASP A 346 -39.72 49.37 -31.54
CA ASP A 346 -40.54 48.17 -31.39
C ASP A 346 -39.80 46.93 -30.84
N GLU A 347 -38.52 47.05 -30.48
CA GLU A 347 -37.77 45.98 -29.84
C GLU A 347 -38.15 45.81 -28.36
N TRP A 348 -38.08 44.54 -27.92
CA TRP A 348 -38.22 44.18 -26.51
C TRP A 348 -36.87 44.21 -25.81
N VAL A 349 -36.87 44.82 -24.64
CA VAL A 349 -35.70 44.99 -23.81
C VAL A 349 -35.99 44.63 -22.37
N GLU A 350 -34.98 44.15 -21.67
CA GLU A 350 -34.99 43.97 -20.23
C GLU A 350 -34.20 45.09 -19.57
N ILE A 351 -34.81 45.70 -18.56
CA ILE A 351 -34.27 46.79 -17.76
C ILE A 351 -33.92 46.24 -16.39
N LEU A 352 -32.64 46.32 -16.03
CA LEU A 352 -32.09 45.77 -14.80
C LEU A 352 -31.12 46.76 -14.17
N ASP A 353 -31.16 46.89 -12.85
CA ASP A 353 -30.14 47.56 -12.08
C ASP A 353 -29.21 46.58 -11.39
N GLU A 354 -28.17 47.15 -10.79
CA GLU A 354 -27.15 46.39 -10.08
C GLU A 354 -27.72 45.65 -8.86
N ALA A 355 -28.65 46.28 -8.13
CA ALA A 355 -29.25 45.69 -6.93
C ALA A 355 -30.08 44.45 -7.25
N ARG A 356 -30.91 44.48 -8.31
CA ARG A 356 -31.67 43.30 -8.76
C ARG A 356 -30.76 42.19 -9.23
N ARG A 357 -29.70 42.52 -9.97
CA ARG A 357 -28.70 41.54 -10.44
C ARG A 357 -28.05 40.79 -9.28
N LEU A 358 -27.54 41.52 -8.30
CA LEU A 358 -26.86 40.97 -7.13
C LEU A 358 -27.79 40.12 -6.25
N LYS A 359 -29.10 40.39 -6.29
CA LYS A 359 -30.14 39.60 -5.61
C LYS A 359 -30.70 38.46 -6.46
N SER A 360 -30.18 38.26 -7.68
CA SER A 360 -30.68 37.26 -8.66
C SER A 360 -32.17 37.42 -8.96
N LEU A 361 -32.64 38.67 -9.06
CA LEU A 361 -34.02 39.02 -9.41
C LEU A 361 -34.15 39.34 -10.91
N PRO A 362 -35.28 39.00 -11.55
CA PRO A 362 -35.55 39.35 -12.94
C PRO A 362 -35.61 40.88 -13.17
N GLY A 363 -35.30 41.29 -14.40
CA GLY A 363 -35.47 42.66 -14.86
C GLY A 363 -36.88 42.93 -15.39
N PHE A 364 -37.24 44.22 -15.45
CA PHE A 364 -38.49 44.66 -16.06
C PHE A 364 -38.41 44.50 -17.57
N PHE A 365 -39.46 43.98 -18.21
CA PHE A 365 -39.51 43.94 -19.66
C PHE A 365 -40.21 45.19 -20.20
N ALA A 366 -39.66 45.82 -21.23
CA ALA A 366 -40.25 46.98 -21.85
C ALA A 366 -40.17 46.89 -23.38
N ARG A 367 -41.11 47.54 -24.07
CA ARG A 367 -41.07 47.69 -25.53
C ARG A 367 -40.73 49.13 -25.89
N ILE A 368 -39.73 49.31 -26.73
CA ILE A 368 -39.32 50.63 -27.22
C ILE A 368 -40.39 51.19 -28.15
N SER A 369 -40.90 52.39 -27.89
CA SER A 369 -41.88 53.05 -28.76
C SER A 369 -41.24 54.04 -29.75
N ASP A 370 -40.16 54.71 -29.34
CA ASP A 370 -39.47 55.71 -30.15
C ASP A 370 -38.02 55.90 -29.71
N ILE A 371 -37.13 56.28 -30.63
CA ILE A 371 -35.72 56.58 -30.38
C ILE A 371 -35.35 57.90 -31.08
N ASN A 372 -34.84 58.87 -30.31
CA ASN A 372 -34.32 60.13 -30.81
C ASN A 372 -32.91 60.39 -30.27
N GLY A 373 -31.89 60.08 -31.06
CA GLY A 373 -30.51 60.02 -30.59
C GLY A 373 -30.38 59.02 -29.44
N ILE A 374 -29.81 59.42 -28.32
CA ILE A 374 -29.69 58.58 -27.11
C ILE A 374 -30.93 58.57 -26.21
N ARG A 375 -32.01 59.26 -26.61
CA ARG A 375 -33.26 59.32 -25.85
C ARG A 375 -34.21 58.21 -26.33
N VAL A 376 -34.53 57.28 -25.43
CA VAL A 376 -35.36 56.10 -25.71
C VAL A 376 -36.67 56.18 -24.95
N SER A 377 -37.79 56.24 -25.69
CA SER A 377 -39.14 56.23 -25.13
C SER A 377 -39.68 54.81 -25.05
N LEU A 378 -40.38 54.48 -23.96
CA LEU A 378 -41.01 53.17 -23.76
C LEU A 378 -42.50 53.27 -24.06
N GLY A 379 -43.04 52.29 -24.79
CA GLY A 379 -44.48 52.17 -25.07
C GLY A 379 -45.20 51.25 -24.08
N GLU A 380 -44.46 50.35 -23.44
CA GLU A 380 -44.99 49.37 -22.50
C GLU A 380 -43.91 48.98 -21.49
N VAL A 381 -44.31 48.76 -20.23
CA VAL A 381 -43.46 48.21 -19.16
C VAL A 381 -44.21 47.04 -18.53
N ARG A 382 -43.51 45.94 -18.28
CA ARG A 382 -44.03 44.70 -17.71
C ARG A 382 -43.36 44.40 -16.39
N ASP A 383 -44.17 43.94 -15.45
CA ASP A 383 -43.74 43.45 -14.15
C ASP A 383 -42.74 42.29 -14.32
N PRO A 384 -41.60 42.31 -13.61
CA PRO A 384 -40.51 41.37 -13.84
C PRO A 384 -40.88 39.94 -13.44
N ASP A 385 -41.82 39.75 -12.52
CA ASP A 385 -42.22 38.44 -12.05
C ASP A 385 -43.48 37.93 -12.75
N THR A 386 -44.51 38.75 -12.88
CA THR A 386 -45.82 38.35 -13.41
C THR A 386 -45.98 38.61 -14.91
N LEU A 387 -45.15 39.47 -15.50
CA LEU A 387 -45.30 40.02 -16.86
C LEU A 387 -46.60 40.82 -17.09
N ALA A 388 -47.30 41.20 -16.01
CA ALA A 388 -48.44 42.10 -16.10
C ALA A 388 -48.00 43.49 -16.57
N ALA A 389 -48.82 44.18 -17.37
CA ALA A 389 -48.53 45.55 -17.80
C ALA A 389 -48.57 46.50 -16.58
N LEU A 390 -47.55 47.34 -16.45
CA LEU A 390 -47.43 48.36 -15.42
C LEU A 390 -47.72 49.73 -16.05
N THR A 391 -48.81 50.35 -15.63
CA THR A 391 -49.33 51.60 -16.20
C THR A 391 -49.58 52.64 -15.12
N ASN A 392 -49.24 53.90 -15.42
CA ASN A 392 -49.62 55.05 -14.64
C ASN A 392 -50.59 55.90 -15.49
N GLY A 393 -51.90 55.70 -15.25
CA GLY A 393 -52.94 56.20 -16.17
C GLY A 393 -52.93 55.44 -17.50
N SER A 394 -52.88 56.17 -18.62
CA SER A 394 -52.79 55.58 -19.98
C SER A 394 -51.35 55.41 -20.50
N ALA A 395 -50.35 55.82 -19.72
CA ALA A 395 -48.93 55.72 -20.05
C ALA A 395 -48.24 54.56 -19.30
N PRO A 396 -47.12 54.03 -19.81
CA PRO A 396 -46.31 53.07 -19.06
C PRO A 396 -45.79 53.72 -17.77
N ASP A 397 -45.83 52.96 -16.67
CA ASP A 397 -45.30 53.45 -15.40
C ASP A 397 -43.77 53.36 -15.40
N LEU A 398 -43.11 54.52 -15.50
CA LEU A 398 -41.65 54.61 -15.44
C LEU A 398 -41.14 54.80 -14.00
N THR A 399 -42.03 55.07 -13.04
CA THR A 399 -41.64 55.33 -11.64
C THR A 399 -41.22 54.06 -10.89
N VAL A 400 -41.62 52.90 -11.40
CA VAL A 400 -41.22 51.58 -10.91
C VAL A 400 -39.86 51.12 -11.42
N LEU A 401 -39.33 51.77 -12.46
CA LEU A 401 -38.03 51.45 -13.05
C LEU A 401 -36.90 52.05 -12.18
N PRO A 402 -35.72 51.42 -12.18
CA PRO A 402 -34.58 51.99 -11.48
C PRO A 402 -34.12 53.30 -12.13
N GLU A 403 -33.67 54.27 -11.32
CA GLU A 403 -33.26 55.61 -11.82
C GLU A 403 -32.13 55.55 -12.86
N LYS A 404 -31.24 54.56 -12.73
CA LYS A 404 -30.15 54.24 -13.64
C LYS A 404 -29.99 52.72 -13.74
N GLY A 405 -29.49 52.23 -14.85
CA GLY A 405 -29.35 50.79 -15.05
C GLY A 405 -28.89 50.41 -16.44
N ILE A 406 -29.16 49.16 -16.80
CA ILE A 406 -28.84 48.59 -18.10
C ILE A 406 -30.12 48.14 -18.78
N ILE A 407 -30.20 48.48 -20.06
CA ILE A 407 -31.21 48.02 -21.01
C ILE A 407 -30.56 46.98 -21.91
N ARG A 408 -31.13 45.77 -21.98
CA ARG A 408 -30.61 44.65 -22.78
C ARG A 408 -31.68 44.15 -23.75
N ARG A 409 -31.32 44.02 -25.02
CA ARG A 409 -32.19 43.50 -26.08
C ARG A 409 -32.40 42.00 -25.94
N TRP A 410 -33.63 41.56 -26.19
CA TRP A 410 -34.00 40.15 -26.26
C TRP A 410 -34.85 39.91 -27.52
N GLU A 411 -34.28 39.26 -28.53
CA GLU A 411 -34.95 39.00 -29.82
C GLU A 411 -36.18 38.08 -29.67
N GLY A 412 -36.19 37.22 -28.64
CA GLY A 412 -37.33 36.36 -28.33
C GLY A 412 -38.59 37.07 -27.83
N GLY A 413 -38.53 38.38 -27.58
CA GLY A 413 -39.66 39.13 -27.03
C GLY A 413 -39.89 38.82 -25.55
N LEU A 414 -41.17 38.67 -25.17
CA LEU A 414 -41.54 38.39 -23.78
C LEU A 414 -41.09 36.99 -23.32
N PRO A 415 -40.72 36.82 -22.03
CA PRO A 415 -40.37 35.51 -21.50
C PRO A 415 -41.50 34.47 -21.62
N ILE A 416 -41.13 33.27 -22.06
CA ILE A 416 -42.02 32.15 -22.40
C ILE A 416 -42.06 31.15 -21.24
N ALA A 417 -43.23 30.58 -20.94
CA ALA A 417 -43.37 29.57 -19.88
C ALA A 417 -42.64 28.26 -20.24
N ILE A 418 -41.97 27.67 -19.25
CA ILE A 418 -41.30 26.37 -19.38
C ILE A 418 -42.35 25.26 -19.19
N VAL A 419 -42.47 24.40 -20.21
CA VAL A 419 -43.19 23.13 -20.10
C VAL A 419 -42.14 22.01 -20.13
N PRO A 420 -41.91 21.30 -19.01
CA PRO A 420 -40.89 20.26 -18.95
C PRO A 420 -41.09 19.16 -19.99
N ASP A 421 -39.98 18.65 -20.51
CA ASP A 421 -39.88 17.53 -21.46
C ASP A 421 -40.65 17.74 -22.79
N VAL A 422 -40.86 19.00 -23.18
CA VAL A 422 -41.48 19.42 -24.45
C VAL A 422 -40.48 20.21 -25.28
N TRP A 423 -40.38 19.88 -26.59
CA TRP A 423 -39.62 20.67 -27.56
C TRP A 423 -40.37 21.95 -27.91
N VAL A 424 -39.71 23.09 -27.75
CA VAL A 424 -40.24 24.42 -28.04
C VAL A 424 -39.34 25.10 -29.08
N PRO A 425 -39.91 25.70 -30.14
CA PRO A 425 -39.11 26.42 -31.13
C PRO A 425 -38.52 27.71 -30.55
N VAL A 426 -37.28 28.02 -30.92
CA VAL A 426 -36.60 29.30 -30.66
C VAL A 426 -36.80 30.21 -31.87
N GLU A 427 -36.02 30.00 -32.93
CA GLU A 427 -36.23 30.56 -34.27
C GLU A 427 -35.38 29.79 -35.30
N GLN A 428 -35.55 30.07 -36.60
CA GLN A 428 -34.67 29.59 -37.68
C GLN A 428 -34.37 28.08 -37.70
N GLY A 429 -35.28 27.26 -37.19
CA GLY A 429 -35.16 25.79 -37.16
C GLY A 429 -34.47 25.24 -35.90
N ILE A 430 -34.16 26.08 -34.91
CA ILE A 430 -33.63 25.68 -33.60
C ILE A 430 -34.79 25.40 -32.64
N GLU A 431 -34.73 24.27 -31.94
CA GLU A 431 -35.65 23.91 -30.87
C GLU A 431 -34.89 23.56 -29.59
N VAL A 432 -35.53 23.80 -28.44
CA VAL A 432 -35.01 23.44 -27.11
C VAL A 432 -36.02 22.65 -26.29
N GLU A 433 -35.53 21.77 -25.43
CA GLU A 433 -36.33 20.98 -24.47
C GLU A 433 -35.72 21.16 -23.08
N PHE A 434 -36.53 21.58 -22.12
CA PHE A 434 -36.14 21.74 -20.71
C PHE A 434 -36.52 20.51 -19.91
N ARG A 435 -35.61 19.97 -19.10
CA ARG A 435 -35.91 18.87 -18.18
C ARG A 435 -36.32 19.38 -16.82
N ALA A 436 -37.13 18.60 -16.11
CA ALA A 436 -37.45 18.86 -14.71
C ALA A 436 -36.18 18.99 -13.86
N GLY A 437 -36.17 19.99 -12.97
CA GLY A 437 -35.06 20.29 -12.07
C GLY A 437 -35.11 21.74 -11.61
N ARG A 438 -34.28 22.09 -10.63
CA ARG A 438 -34.19 23.46 -10.12
C ARG A 438 -33.55 24.37 -11.17
N MET A 439 -34.26 25.42 -11.57
CA MET A 439 -33.79 26.48 -12.46
C MET A 439 -33.86 27.81 -11.72
N ALA A 440 -32.76 28.55 -11.67
CA ALA A 440 -32.66 29.87 -11.06
C ALA A 440 -32.69 30.96 -12.14
N THR A 441 -33.13 32.16 -11.76
CA THR A 441 -33.02 33.35 -12.62
C THR A 441 -31.58 33.57 -13.07
N GLY A 442 -31.36 33.75 -14.37
CA GLY A 442 -30.03 33.93 -14.97
C GLY A 442 -29.30 32.64 -15.37
N ASP A 443 -29.80 31.46 -14.99
CA ASP A 443 -29.35 30.18 -15.54
C ASP A 443 -29.49 30.22 -17.06
N HIS A 444 -28.47 29.79 -17.78
CA HIS A 444 -28.49 29.88 -19.24
C HIS A 444 -27.70 28.79 -19.94
N TRP A 445 -27.98 28.66 -21.23
CA TRP A 445 -27.29 27.80 -22.18
C TRP A 445 -26.92 28.61 -23.41
N GLN A 446 -25.84 28.20 -24.07
CA GLN A 446 -25.37 28.78 -25.31
C GLN A 446 -25.43 27.75 -26.43
N ILE A 447 -25.94 28.15 -27.59
CA ILE A 447 -26.11 27.28 -28.76
C ILE A 447 -25.41 27.96 -29.95
N PRO A 448 -24.17 27.58 -30.29
CA PRO A 448 -23.52 28.07 -31.49
C PRO A 448 -24.23 27.50 -32.73
N ALA A 449 -24.80 28.37 -33.56
CA ALA A 449 -25.43 28.01 -34.82
C ALA A 449 -24.50 28.34 -35.99
N ARG A 450 -24.43 27.44 -36.99
CA ARG A 450 -23.49 27.54 -38.11
C ARG A 450 -24.23 27.41 -39.44
N SER A 451 -24.21 28.49 -40.23
CA SER A 451 -24.92 28.56 -41.52
C SER A 451 -24.36 27.59 -42.55
N LEU A 452 -23.03 27.50 -42.68
CA LEU A 452 -22.38 26.62 -43.65
C LEU A 452 -22.71 25.13 -43.40
N ALA A 453 -22.84 24.75 -42.13
CA ALA A 453 -23.18 23.37 -41.75
C ALA A 453 -24.70 23.13 -41.65
N ALA A 454 -25.52 24.17 -41.85
CA ALA A 454 -26.97 24.15 -41.65
C ALA A 454 -27.40 23.48 -40.33
N THR A 455 -26.63 23.66 -39.25
CA THR A 455 -26.87 22.95 -37.98
C THR A 455 -26.35 23.76 -36.77
N ILE A 456 -26.50 23.19 -35.58
CA ILE A 456 -25.98 23.73 -34.32
C ILE A 456 -24.83 22.86 -33.78
N GLU A 457 -23.88 23.50 -33.09
CA GLU A 457 -22.81 22.83 -32.34
C GLU A 457 -23.33 22.42 -30.95
N TRP A 458 -24.14 21.35 -30.88
CA TRP A 458 -24.64 20.80 -29.62
C TRP A 458 -24.15 19.35 -29.40
N PRO A 459 -23.65 18.97 -28.21
CA PRO A 459 -23.17 17.61 -27.94
C PRO A 459 -24.26 16.54 -28.08
N SER A 460 -23.90 15.35 -28.56
CA SER A 460 -24.77 14.16 -28.62
C SER A 460 -24.33 13.06 -27.64
N LYS A 461 -25.27 12.26 -27.12
CA LYS A 461 -25.00 11.20 -26.11
C LYS A 461 -24.64 9.83 -26.70
N ASP A 462 -24.93 9.59 -27.97
CA ASP A 462 -24.83 8.28 -28.61
C ASP A 462 -24.42 8.39 -30.09
N ALA A 463 -23.97 7.28 -30.68
CA ALA A 463 -23.63 7.18 -32.11
C ALA A 463 -24.83 7.43 -33.05
N ILE A 464 -26.03 7.51 -32.49
CA ILE A 464 -27.32 7.75 -33.17
C ILE A 464 -27.63 9.27 -33.21
N GLY A 465 -26.83 10.12 -32.57
CA GLY A 465 -26.92 11.58 -32.69
C GLY A 465 -27.99 12.24 -31.81
N LYS A 466 -28.46 11.61 -30.73
CA LYS A 466 -29.45 12.24 -29.83
C LYS A 466 -28.82 13.39 -29.03
N PRO A 467 -29.47 14.56 -28.98
CA PRO A 467 -28.98 15.70 -28.19
C PRO A 467 -28.76 15.36 -26.70
N ALA A 468 -27.58 15.72 -26.20
CA ALA A 468 -27.25 15.60 -24.79
C ALA A 468 -28.05 16.62 -23.96
N ALA A 469 -28.58 16.20 -22.81
CA ALA A 469 -29.10 17.14 -21.82
C ALA A 469 -27.91 17.70 -21.03
N LEU A 470 -27.72 19.02 -21.09
CA LEU A 470 -26.62 19.71 -20.42
C LEU A 470 -27.17 20.57 -19.27
N PRO A 471 -26.47 20.63 -18.12
CA PRO A 471 -26.80 21.59 -17.07
C PRO A 471 -26.59 23.03 -17.57
N ALA A 472 -27.19 24.01 -16.89
CA ALA A 472 -26.98 25.41 -17.20
C ALA A 472 -25.48 25.78 -17.06
N LYS A 473 -24.96 26.58 -17.99
CA LYS A 473 -23.66 27.26 -17.90
C LYS A 473 -23.77 28.57 -17.10
N GLY A 474 -24.80 28.66 -16.25
CA GLY A 474 -25.15 29.83 -15.44
C GLY A 474 -24.07 30.25 -14.45
N ILE A 475 -24.39 31.28 -13.67
CA ILE A 475 -23.52 31.72 -12.57
C ILE A 475 -23.38 30.56 -11.57
N ALA A 476 -22.16 30.05 -11.39
CA ALA A 476 -21.87 29.02 -10.41
C ALA A 476 -21.68 29.66 -9.03
N HIS A 477 -22.56 29.30 -8.09
CA HIS A 477 -22.49 29.74 -6.71
C HIS A 477 -21.80 28.70 -5.82
N HIS A 478 -20.93 29.18 -4.93
CA HIS A 478 -20.14 28.40 -4.00
C HIS A 478 -20.44 28.84 -2.57
N TYR A 479 -20.65 27.89 -1.67
CA TYR A 479 -21.13 28.18 -0.31
C TYR A 479 -20.16 27.70 0.77
N ALA A 480 -20.07 28.47 1.86
CA ALA A 480 -19.37 28.04 3.09
C ALA A 480 -20.09 28.53 4.35
N ALA A 481 -20.23 27.64 5.34
CA ALA A 481 -20.70 28.02 6.66
C ALA A 481 -19.68 28.94 7.36
N LEU A 482 -20.14 30.04 7.96
CA LEU A 482 -19.30 30.98 8.69
C LEU A 482 -19.53 30.89 10.20
N ALA A 483 -20.77 30.93 10.65
CA ALA A 483 -21.10 30.87 12.07
C ALA A 483 -22.55 30.45 12.32
N LEU A 484 -22.81 29.82 13.45
CA LEU A 484 -24.17 29.72 13.99
C LEU A 484 -24.43 30.92 14.90
N VAL A 485 -25.51 31.64 14.61
CA VAL A 485 -25.90 32.85 15.33
C VAL A 485 -27.34 32.74 15.80
N THR A 486 -27.62 33.29 16.97
CA THR A 486 -28.96 33.28 17.57
C THR A 486 -29.45 34.71 17.72
N ARG A 487 -30.71 34.96 17.35
CA ARG A 487 -31.40 36.20 17.64
C ARG A 487 -32.44 35.97 18.73
N ASN A 488 -32.30 36.65 19.85
CA ASN A 488 -33.27 36.54 20.94
C ASN A 488 -34.54 37.37 20.67
N ALA A 489 -35.54 37.24 21.55
CA ALA A 489 -36.82 37.96 21.44
C ALA A 489 -36.68 39.50 21.51
N ASN A 490 -35.61 40.00 22.14
CA ASN A 490 -35.31 41.43 22.24
C ASN A 490 -34.52 41.97 21.03
N GLY A 491 -34.27 41.12 20.02
CA GLY A 491 -33.56 41.48 18.80
C GLY A 491 -32.04 41.49 18.92
N ILE A 492 -31.47 41.01 20.02
CA ILE A 492 -30.03 40.91 20.24
C ILE A 492 -29.49 39.64 19.57
N TRP A 493 -28.41 39.81 18.83
CA TRP A 493 -27.63 38.76 18.20
C TRP A 493 -26.49 38.28 19.10
N THR A 494 -26.35 36.96 19.19
CA THR A 494 -25.18 36.30 19.78
C THR A 494 -24.57 35.34 18.76
N VAL A 495 -23.24 35.22 18.80
CA VAL A 495 -22.50 34.25 17.98
C VAL A 495 -22.30 33.01 18.84
N ALA A 496 -22.99 31.92 18.49
CA ALA A 496 -22.97 30.69 19.26
C ALA A 496 -21.74 29.82 18.94
N SER A 497 -21.33 29.77 17.67
CA SER A 497 -20.12 29.06 17.25
C SER A 497 -19.58 29.59 15.93
N ASP A 498 -18.26 29.49 15.75
CA ASP A 498 -17.55 29.76 14.50
C ASP A 498 -17.44 28.44 13.70
N CYS A 499 -17.98 28.42 12.49
CA CYS A 499 -18.02 27.24 11.64
C CYS A 499 -16.95 27.27 10.53
N ARG A 500 -16.07 28.27 10.53
CA ARG A 500 -15.02 28.38 9.52
C ARG A 500 -13.98 27.27 9.69
N ASN A 501 -13.65 26.62 8.58
CA ASN A 501 -12.55 25.65 8.52
C ASN A 501 -11.20 26.39 8.49
N ILE A 502 -10.74 26.83 9.66
CA ILE A 502 -9.47 27.54 9.79
C ILE A 502 -8.32 26.54 9.65
N PHE A 503 -7.35 26.84 8.79
CA PHE A 503 -6.22 25.96 8.54
C PHE A 503 -4.87 26.70 8.64
N PRO A 504 -3.84 26.07 9.23
CA PRO A 504 -2.48 26.56 9.17
C PRO A 504 -1.92 26.43 7.75
N PRO A 505 -0.93 27.24 7.34
CA PRO A 505 -0.20 26.96 6.12
C PRO A 505 0.37 25.54 6.14
N LEU A 506 0.52 24.88 4.99
CA LEU A 506 1.01 23.50 4.91
C LEU A 506 2.34 23.30 5.64
N THR A 507 3.20 24.33 5.67
CA THR A 507 4.48 24.33 6.36
C THR A 507 4.39 24.46 7.88
N ALA A 508 3.21 24.71 8.43
CA ALA A 508 2.96 24.83 9.88
C ALA A 508 2.15 23.66 10.45
N LEU A 509 1.75 22.67 9.64
CA LEU A 509 1.08 21.46 10.12
C LEU A 509 2.01 20.66 11.04
N ARG A 510 1.58 20.51 12.30
CA ARG A 510 2.29 19.76 13.34
C ARG A 510 1.59 18.41 13.55
N SER A 511 2.32 17.45 14.09
CA SER A 511 1.76 16.19 14.58
C SER A 511 2.14 16.02 16.05
N PHE A 512 1.14 15.72 16.87
CA PHE A 512 1.31 15.38 18.28
C PHE A 512 1.18 13.87 18.44
N LEU A 513 2.28 13.22 18.85
CA LEU A 513 2.47 11.78 18.74
C LEU A 513 2.64 11.15 20.12
N TYR A 514 2.00 10.00 20.32
CA TYR A 514 2.25 9.13 21.47
C TYR A 514 3.56 8.38 21.27
N LEU A 515 4.50 8.51 22.22
CA LEU A 515 5.84 7.90 22.10
C LEU A 515 6.13 6.82 23.14
N GLY A 516 5.36 6.74 24.24
CA GLY A 516 5.52 5.69 25.25
C GLY A 516 5.27 6.15 26.68
N GLY A 517 5.33 5.21 27.62
CA GLY A 517 5.11 5.43 29.05
C GLY A 517 3.69 5.10 29.55
N ASP A 518 2.77 4.69 28.68
CA ASP A 518 1.43 4.21 29.05
C ASP A 518 1.45 2.73 29.50
N GLY A 519 0.42 2.31 30.25
CA GLY A 519 0.17 0.92 30.63
C GLY A 519 1.14 0.36 31.66
N GLN A 520 1.87 1.22 32.36
CA GLN A 520 2.83 0.80 33.38
C GLN A 520 2.12 0.34 34.66
N GLU A 521 2.71 -0.66 35.32
CA GLU A 521 2.29 -1.10 36.65
C GLU A 521 3.34 -0.77 37.70
N ALA A 522 2.88 -0.38 38.89
CA ALA A 522 3.74 -0.14 40.04
C ALA A 522 3.30 -1.04 41.19
N MET A 523 4.24 -1.77 41.79
CA MET A 523 3.96 -2.64 42.93
C MET A 523 4.10 -1.84 44.24
N PRO A 524 3.01 -1.54 44.97
CA PRO A 524 3.12 -0.94 46.29
C PRO A 524 3.72 -1.98 47.26
N ASN A 525 4.64 -1.55 48.13
CA ASN A 525 5.17 -2.42 49.19
C ASN A 525 4.33 -2.24 50.48
N PRO A 526 3.48 -3.21 50.86
CA PRO A 526 2.67 -3.10 52.06
C PRO A 526 3.49 -3.16 53.36
N LEU A 527 4.72 -3.70 53.32
CA LEU A 527 5.63 -3.76 54.47
C LEU A 527 6.35 -2.43 54.72
N THR A 528 6.45 -1.59 53.69
CA THR A 528 6.98 -0.22 53.77
C THR A 528 6.12 0.70 52.90
N PRO A 529 4.95 1.17 53.38
CA PRO A 529 4.02 1.93 52.56
C PRO A 529 4.67 3.27 52.16
N ALA A 530 5.15 3.35 50.92
CA ALA A 530 5.56 4.60 50.31
C ALA A 530 4.32 5.42 49.99
N THR A 531 4.32 6.71 50.31
CA THR A 531 3.18 7.61 50.03
C THR A 531 2.94 7.76 48.52
N LEU A 532 3.99 7.62 47.71
CA LEU A 532 3.95 7.65 46.24
C LEU A 532 4.85 6.54 45.66
N VAL A 533 4.40 5.86 44.62
CA VAL A 533 5.10 4.75 43.95
C VAL A 533 5.58 5.21 42.56
N PRO A 534 6.89 5.38 42.32
CA PRO A 534 7.39 5.85 41.03
C PRO A 534 7.21 4.81 39.92
N LEU A 535 6.83 5.26 38.72
CA LEU A 535 6.86 4.43 37.52
C LEU A 535 8.28 4.25 36.98
N ALA A 536 8.51 3.14 36.26
CA ALA A 536 9.83 2.79 35.75
C ALA A 536 10.26 3.60 34.52
N SER A 537 9.33 4.23 33.82
CA SER A 537 9.59 5.05 32.63
C SER A 537 8.77 6.35 32.65
N PRO A 538 9.30 7.46 32.11
CA PRO A 538 8.54 8.69 31.98
C PRO A 538 7.45 8.55 30.92
N LEU A 539 6.42 9.37 31.05
CA LEU A 539 5.43 9.59 29.99
C LEU A 539 6.08 10.41 28.88
N ARG A 540 5.89 10.02 27.61
CA ARG A 540 6.55 10.65 26.47
C ARG A 540 5.55 11.00 25.36
N ALA A 541 5.56 12.26 24.96
CA ALA A 541 4.78 12.77 23.84
C ALA A 541 5.69 13.56 22.87
N GLY A 542 5.56 13.31 21.58
CA GLY A 542 6.39 13.92 20.54
C GLY A 542 5.65 14.99 19.76
N VAL A 543 6.37 16.03 19.32
CA VAL A 543 5.86 17.04 18.40
C VAL A 543 6.79 17.18 17.21
N ILE A 544 6.25 16.95 16.02
CA ILE A 544 6.98 17.05 14.76
C ILE A 544 6.25 17.92 13.74
N ARG A 545 6.98 18.38 12.71
CA ARG A 545 6.47 19.01 11.50
C ARG A 545 7.02 18.25 10.30
N GLY A 546 6.16 17.47 9.64
CA GLY A 546 6.60 16.51 8.63
C GLY A 546 7.53 15.46 9.25
N LYS A 547 8.83 15.51 8.94
CA LYS A 547 9.87 14.64 9.53
C LYS A 547 10.76 15.37 10.55
N THR A 548 10.53 16.66 10.79
CA THR A 548 11.40 17.51 11.60
C THR A 548 10.87 17.61 13.02
N PRO A 549 11.63 17.20 14.04
CA PRO A 549 11.24 17.41 15.43
C PRO A 549 11.27 18.89 15.82
N LEU A 550 10.34 19.31 16.68
CA LEU A 550 10.19 20.72 17.05
C LEU A 550 10.52 20.92 18.53
N PRO A 551 11.66 21.55 18.88
CA PRO A 551 12.00 21.88 20.26
C PRO A 551 11.23 23.11 20.79
N GLY A 552 11.13 23.22 22.11
CA GLY A 552 10.62 24.40 22.81
C GLY A 552 9.09 24.55 22.82
N LEU A 553 8.34 23.52 22.42
CA LEU A 553 6.87 23.54 22.45
C LEU A 553 6.34 23.01 23.79
N ALA A 554 5.32 23.68 24.31
CA ALA A 554 4.74 23.37 25.62
C ALA A 554 3.75 22.20 25.54
N VAL A 555 4.05 21.11 26.26
CA VAL A 555 3.14 19.98 26.48
C VAL A 555 2.75 19.95 27.97
N GLU A 556 1.47 20.14 28.23
CA GLU A 556 0.90 20.08 29.58
C GLU A 556 0.51 18.64 29.91
N PHE A 557 1.05 18.09 31.00
CA PHE A 557 0.63 16.84 31.61
C PHE A 557 -0.21 17.13 32.86
N GLU A 558 -1.36 16.48 32.99
CA GLU A 558 -2.30 16.66 34.10
C GLU A 558 -2.83 15.31 34.57
N ILE A 559 -2.71 15.02 35.87
CA ILE A 559 -3.36 13.87 36.50
C ILE A 559 -4.86 14.16 36.62
N ILE A 560 -5.67 13.41 35.87
CA ILE A 560 -7.14 13.53 35.87
C ILE A 560 -7.82 12.49 36.76
N ALA A 561 -7.09 11.44 37.18
CA ALA A 561 -7.56 10.44 38.12
C ALA A 561 -6.37 9.96 38.97
N GLY A 562 -6.53 10.00 40.31
CA GLY A 562 -5.48 9.73 41.28
C GLY A 562 -4.97 10.97 42.03
N ASP A 563 -4.18 10.72 43.06
CA ASP A 563 -3.48 11.70 43.90
C ASP A 563 -1.95 11.59 43.76
N GLY A 564 -1.50 11.00 42.65
CA GLY A 564 -0.09 10.89 42.29
C GLY A 564 0.58 12.24 42.00
N ARG A 565 1.79 12.18 41.45
CA ARG A 565 2.69 13.34 41.28
C ARG A 565 3.43 13.31 39.95
N LEU A 566 3.58 14.46 39.31
CA LEU A 566 4.34 14.63 38.07
C LEU A 566 5.68 15.36 38.33
N GLY A 567 6.80 14.81 37.85
CA GLY A 567 8.14 15.39 37.93
C GLY A 567 9.00 14.98 39.15
N PRO A 568 10.03 15.76 39.53
CA PRO A 568 10.95 15.47 40.65
C PRO A 568 10.35 15.74 42.04
N VAL A 569 10.82 14.99 43.05
CA VAL A 569 10.20 14.84 44.40
C VAL A 569 9.87 16.17 45.09
N ALA A 570 10.64 17.22 44.83
CA ALA A 570 10.54 18.51 45.52
C ALA A 570 9.23 19.27 45.30
N ASP A 571 8.52 19.04 44.20
CA ASP A 571 7.52 20.01 43.72
C ASP A 571 6.04 19.63 43.99
N ASN A 572 5.76 18.36 44.30
CA ASN A 572 4.42 17.81 44.57
C ASN A 572 3.23 18.40 43.74
N VAL A 573 3.31 18.37 42.40
CA VAL A 573 2.26 18.91 41.51
C VAL A 573 1.52 17.82 40.72
N LYS A 574 0.21 18.04 40.51
CA LYS A 574 -0.65 17.22 39.63
C LYS A 574 -0.70 17.67 38.18
N LYS A 575 -0.19 18.87 37.90
CA LYS A 575 -0.24 19.51 36.60
C LYS A 575 1.11 20.16 36.32
N ARG A 576 1.72 19.85 35.17
CA ARG A 576 3.04 20.37 34.80
C ARG A 576 3.19 20.50 33.30
N VAL A 577 3.83 21.59 32.87
CA VAL A 577 4.22 21.79 31.47
C VAL A 577 5.66 21.32 31.30
N ALA A 578 5.89 20.42 30.34
CA ALA A 578 7.22 20.06 29.86
C ALA A 578 7.41 20.64 28.45
N LEU A 579 8.61 21.13 28.16
CA LEU A 579 8.96 21.60 26.82
C LEU A 579 9.51 20.43 26.00
N THR A 580 9.20 20.40 24.71
CA THR A 580 9.84 19.46 23.80
C THR A 580 11.33 19.74 23.68
N GLU A 581 12.15 18.70 23.76
CA GLU A 581 13.61 18.77 23.62
C GLU A 581 14.03 18.81 22.13
N ALA A 582 15.34 18.75 21.86
CA ALA A 582 15.90 18.82 20.50
C ALA A 582 15.39 17.71 19.56
N ASP A 583 15.00 16.56 20.14
CA ASP A 583 14.39 15.43 19.45
C ASP A 583 12.86 15.56 19.28
N GLY A 584 12.29 16.71 19.67
CA GLY A 584 10.86 17.01 19.64
C GLY A 584 10.05 16.31 20.71
N VAL A 585 10.66 15.69 21.72
CA VAL A 585 9.97 14.92 22.76
C VAL A 585 9.81 15.74 24.02
N ALA A 586 8.59 15.82 24.54
CA ALA A 586 8.32 16.26 25.90
C ALA A 586 8.13 15.01 26.78
N GLN A 587 8.83 14.97 27.91
CA GLN A 587 8.81 13.83 28.82
C GLN A 587 8.59 14.26 30.27
N ILE A 588 7.92 13.42 31.05
CA ILE A 588 7.69 13.68 32.47
C ILE A 588 7.62 12.40 33.29
N ASP A 589 8.30 12.40 34.44
CA ASP A 589 8.19 11.31 35.42
C ASP A 589 6.82 11.34 36.10
N TRP A 590 6.25 10.17 36.38
CA TRP A 590 4.98 10.04 37.07
C TRP A 590 5.12 9.04 38.22
N SER A 591 4.68 9.44 39.42
CA SER A 591 4.56 8.58 40.59
C SER A 591 3.08 8.43 40.96
N LEU A 592 2.65 7.21 41.22
CA LEU A 592 1.28 6.85 41.57
C LEU A 592 1.03 7.07 43.07
N ASP A 593 -0.18 7.49 43.46
CA ASP A 593 -0.59 7.33 44.87
C ASP A 593 -0.82 5.86 45.22
N ALA A 594 -0.68 5.49 46.50
CA ALA A 594 -0.77 4.11 46.95
C ALA A 594 -2.21 3.60 47.17
N ALA A 595 -3.23 4.46 47.01
CA ALA A 595 -4.62 4.12 47.32
C ALA A 595 -5.48 3.88 46.07
N THR A 596 -5.18 4.57 44.97
CA THR A 596 -5.99 4.58 43.76
C THR A 596 -5.51 3.51 42.78
N PRO A 597 -6.30 2.45 42.49
CA PRO A 597 -5.84 1.30 41.70
C PRO A 597 -5.47 1.64 40.26
N THR A 598 -6.23 2.53 39.61
CA THR A 598 -5.97 3.01 38.25
C THR A 598 -5.92 4.53 38.27
N GLN A 599 -4.82 5.08 37.81
CA GLN A 599 -4.60 6.52 37.73
C GLN A 599 -4.41 6.91 36.27
N ARG A 600 -4.68 8.18 35.95
CA ARG A 600 -4.67 8.67 34.57
C ARG A 600 -4.03 10.03 34.46
N VAL A 601 -3.21 10.19 33.43
CA VAL A 601 -2.61 11.46 33.02
C VAL A 601 -3.05 11.79 31.60
N VAL A 602 -3.34 13.06 31.37
CA VAL A 602 -3.59 13.59 30.02
C VAL A 602 -2.46 14.52 29.64
N ALA A 603 -1.90 14.35 28.44
CA ALA A 603 -1.00 15.29 27.81
C ALA A 603 -1.70 16.13 26.74
N ARG A 604 -1.49 17.45 26.76
CA ARG A 604 -2.05 18.42 25.80
C ARG A 604 -0.96 19.30 25.21
N LEU A 605 -0.86 19.37 23.89
CA LEU A 605 0.01 20.33 23.21
C LEU A 605 -0.63 21.73 23.21
N LEU A 606 0.05 22.72 23.79
CA LEU A 606 -0.46 24.08 23.95
C LEU A 606 0.04 25.03 22.86
N ASN A 607 -0.80 26.00 22.47
CA ASN A 607 -0.37 27.17 21.71
C ASN A 607 0.25 28.25 22.62
N ALA A 608 0.68 29.37 22.04
CA ALA A 608 1.24 30.51 22.78
C ALA A 608 0.24 31.18 23.76
N ALA A 609 -1.07 30.99 23.55
CA ALA A 609 -2.12 31.45 24.45
C ALA A 609 -2.49 30.43 25.55
N GLY A 610 -1.77 29.30 25.62
CA GLY A 610 -2.01 28.23 26.60
C GLY A 610 -3.21 27.33 26.30
N GLN A 611 -3.75 27.38 25.08
CA GLN A 611 -4.91 26.56 24.68
C GLN A 611 -4.45 25.27 23.98
N PRO A 612 -5.12 24.11 24.23
CA PRO A 612 -4.84 22.86 23.52
C PRO A 612 -5.07 22.98 22.01
N THR A 613 -4.15 22.44 21.22
CA THR A 613 -4.18 22.51 19.75
C THR A 613 -4.44 21.18 19.07
N HIS A 614 -4.27 20.07 19.79
CA HIS A 614 -4.36 18.71 19.28
C HIS A 614 -5.22 17.87 20.23
N LEU A 615 -5.68 16.71 19.74
CA LEU A 615 -6.32 15.73 20.60
C LEU A 615 -5.38 15.34 21.74
N PRO A 616 -5.90 15.25 22.98
CA PRO A 616 -5.11 14.86 24.12
C PRO A 616 -4.59 13.43 23.98
N ILE A 617 -3.37 13.19 24.45
CA ILE A 617 -2.83 11.83 24.62
C ILE A 617 -3.13 11.40 26.05
N GLN A 618 -3.77 10.26 26.22
CA GLN A 618 -4.09 9.71 27.54
C GLN A 618 -3.09 8.62 27.91
N PHE A 619 -2.62 8.67 29.15
CA PHE A 619 -1.80 7.64 29.78
C PHE A 619 -2.54 7.10 31.00
N ASN A 620 -2.44 5.80 31.22
CA ASN A 620 -2.96 5.05 32.34
C ASN A 620 -1.80 4.30 33.00
N ALA A 621 -1.89 4.15 34.31
CA ALA A 621 -1.02 3.26 35.06
C ALA A 621 -1.78 2.67 36.24
N ASN A 622 -1.37 1.48 36.66
CA ASN A 622 -2.08 0.72 37.68
C ASN A 622 -1.18 0.37 38.88
N LEU A 623 -1.78 0.27 40.06
CA LEU A 623 -1.18 -0.41 41.20
C LEU A 623 -1.32 -1.92 41.02
N SER A 624 -0.21 -2.65 41.02
CA SER A 624 -0.20 -4.10 40.95
C SER A 624 -0.43 -4.69 42.34
N THR A 625 -1.67 -5.08 42.65
CA THR A 625 -2.07 -5.66 43.94
C THR A 625 -2.76 -7.02 43.75
N ALA A 626 -2.48 -7.97 44.64
CA ALA A 626 -3.08 -9.31 44.57
C ALA A 626 -4.61 -9.30 44.78
N ALA A 627 -5.14 -8.28 45.48
CA ALA A 627 -6.59 -8.10 45.67
C ALA A 627 -7.32 -7.63 44.41
N ALA A 628 -6.63 -7.00 43.46
CA ALA A 628 -7.21 -6.52 42.20
C ALA A 628 -6.94 -7.48 41.01
N THR A 629 -6.22 -8.57 41.25
CA THR A 629 -5.88 -9.57 40.21
C THR A 629 -6.93 -10.68 40.23
N SER A 630 -7.70 -10.79 39.15
CA SER A 630 -8.75 -11.80 39.00
C SER A 630 -8.17 -13.22 38.91
N PHE A 631 -8.83 -14.15 39.59
CA PHE A 631 -8.55 -15.58 39.52
C PHE A 631 -9.83 -16.31 39.09
N ASP A 632 -9.72 -17.29 38.19
CA ASP A 632 -10.85 -18.12 37.76
C ASP A 632 -10.92 -19.40 38.62
N PRO A 633 -11.87 -19.51 39.57
CA PRO A 633 -12.01 -20.70 40.39
C PRO A 633 -12.76 -21.85 39.69
N ALA A 634 -13.18 -21.71 38.43
CA ALA A 634 -14.08 -22.66 37.75
C ALA A 634 -13.59 -24.11 37.78
N ASN A 635 -12.27 -24.32 37.78
CA ASN A 635 -11.66 -25.64 37.83
C ASN A 635 -11.07 -26.00 39.21
N THR A 636 -11.33 -25.19 40.24
CA THR A 636 -10.80 -25.39 41.59
C THR A 636 -11.94 -25.37 42.62
N PRO A 637 -12.66 -26.50 42.81
CA PRO A 637 -13.83 -26.56 43.71
C PRO A 637 -13.51 -26.13 45.16
N LEU A 638 -12.27 -26.37 45.59
CA LEU A 638 -11.76 -25.98 46.92
C LEU A 638 -11.64 -24.47 47.10
N LEU A 639 -11.56 -23.70 46.01
CA LEU A 639 -11.50 -22.24 46.00
C LEU A 639 -12.80 -21.59 45.51
N ALA A 640 -13.86 -22.39 45.38
CA ALA A 640 -15.18 -21.88 45.03
C ALA A 640 -15.60 -20.74 45.97
N GLY A 641 -16.04 -19.61 45.39
CA GLY A 641 -16.37 -18.38 46.11
C GLY A 641 -15.27 -17.31 46.12
N GLU A 642 -14.02 -17.66 45.78
CA GLU A 642 -12.91 -16.70 45.65
C GLU A 642 -12.73 -16.27 44.20
N ASN A 643 -12.52 -14.98 43.95
CA ASN A 643 -12.32 -14.41 42.61
C ASN A 643 -11.05 -13.55 42.49
N THR A 644 -10.22 -13.50 43.54
CA THR A 644 -8.96 -12.76 43.57
C THR A 644 -7.80 -13.66 43.97
N VAL A 645 -6.59 -13.34 43.48
CA VAL A 645 -5.37 -14.06 43.86
C VAL A 645 -5.13 -14.01 45.38
N GLN A 646 -5.42 -12.87 46.02
CA GLN A 646 -5.34 -12.72 47.48
C GLN A 646 -6.25 -13.72 48.21
N GLY A 647 -7.54 -13.78 47.85
CA GLY A 647 -8.51 -14.68 48.50
C GLY A 647 -8.18 -16.16 48.29
N ALA A 648 -7.66 -16.52 47.11
CA ALA A 648 -7.21 -17.88 46.81
C ALA A 648 -6.02 -18.31 47.71
N ILE A 649 -5.03 -17.44 47.91
CA ILE A 649 -3.84 -17.73 48.74
C ILE A 649 -4.22 -17.87 50.21
N GLU A 650 -5.07 -16.98 50.73
CA GLU A 650 -5.54 -17.02 52.12
C GLU A 650 -6.30 -18.32 52.42
N LYS A 651 -7.08 -18.83 51.45
CA LYS A 651 -7.83 -20.09 51.56
C LYS A 651 -6.95 -21.34 51.41
N LEU A 652 -5.91 -21.30 50.58
CA LEU A 652 -4.93 -22.38 50.41
C LEU A 652 -3.99 -22.53 51.62
N ALA A 653 -3.57 -21.41 52.22
CA ALA A 653 -2.65 -21.40 53.36
C ALA A 653 -3.22 -22.10 54.62
N GLY A 654 -4.53 -22.34 54.66
CA GLY A 654 -5.22 -23.03 55.75
C GLY A 654 -5.32 -24.57 55.61
N GLN A 655 -4.84 -25.20 54.53
CA GLN A 655 -5.03 -26.64 54.31
C GLN A 655 -3.74 -27.47 54.44
N THR A 656 -3.65 -28.28 55.49
CA THR A 656 -2.64 -29.35 55.64
C THR A 656 -3.25 -30.71 55.30
N GLN A 657 -2.82 -31.26 54.15
CA GLN A 657 -3.20 -32.51 53.47
C GLN A 657 -4.60 -32.54 52.83
N ILE A 658 -4.64 -33.00 51.56
CA ILE A 658 -5.54 -34.03 51.00
C ILE A 658 -5.26 -34.20 49.48
N GLY A 659 -5.11 -35.46 49.02
CA GLY A 659 -5.66 -35.91 47.73
C GLY A 659 -4.70 -36.24 46.58
N CYS A 660 -4.79 -37.48 46.09
CA CYS A 660 -4.11 -38.15 44.96
C CYS A 660 -2.79 -38.87 45.30
N SER A 661 -2.81 -40.20 45.15
CA SER A 661 -1.71 -41.16 45.29
C SER A 661 -0.50 -40.73 44.46
N THR A 662 0.34 -39.88 45.04
CA THR A 662 1.56 -39.41 44.40
C THR A 662 2.69 -40.36 44.78
N TYR A 663 3.14 -41.17 43.83
CA TYR A 663 4.34 -41.99 43.96
C TYR A 663 5.56 -41.06 43.89
N ILE A 664 6.29 -40.92 45.00
CA ILE A 664 7.48 -40.07 45.06
C ILE A 664 8.71 -40.91 44.79
N VAL A 665 9.48 -40.53 43.76
CA VAL A 665 10.70 -41.21 43.32
C VAL A 665 11.91 -40.37 43.73
N THR A 666 12.73 -40.90 44.65
CA THR A 666 13.92 -40.22 45.19
C THR A 666 15.21 -40.79 44.60
N GLU A 667 16.25 -39.97 44.48
CA GLU A 667 17.57 -40.41 43.99
C GLU A 667 18.12 -41.55 44.87
N GLY A 668 18.63 -42.61 44.24
CA GLY A 668 19.13 -43.82 44.92
C GLY A 668 18.06 -44.86 45.29
N SER A 669 16.76 -44.57 45.10
CA SER A 669 15.70 -45.58 45.21
C SER A 669 15.70 -46.55 44.01
N ASP A 670 15.10 -47.74 44.18
CA ASP A 670 14.80 -48.64 43.05
C ASP A 670 13.57 -48.13 42.28
N TRP A 671 13.79 -47.03 41.57
CA TRP A 671 12.75 -46.27 40.89
C TRP A 671 12.02 -47.08 39.80
N ALA A 672 12.70 -48.06 39.18
CA ALA A 672 12.07 -48.93 38.20
C ALA A 672 11.03 -49.85 38.87
N GLU A 673 11.33 -50.42 40.04
CA GLU A 673 10.36 -51.22 40.80
C GLU A 673 9.20 -50.36 41.34
N ILE A 674 9.44 -49.11 41.74
CA ILE A 674 8.36 -48.17 42.13
C ILE A 674 7.36 -47.99 40.98
N LEU A 675 7.86 -47.77 39.76
CA LEU A 675 7.00 -47.62 38.59
C LEU A 675 6.25 -48.91 38.22
N LYS A 676 6.89 -50.07 38.37
CA LYS A 676 6.25 -51.38 38.15
C LYS A 676 5.20 -51.73 39.21
N SER A 677 5.31 -51.17 40.42
CA SER A 677 4.39 -51.44 41.52
C SER A 677 2.97 -50.87 41.31
N ILE A 678 2.81 -49.93 40.37
CA ILE A 678 1.51 -49.38 39.95
C ILE A 678 0.68 -50.52 39.35
N LYS A 679 -0.55 -50.71 39.82
CA LYS A 679 -1.39 -51.83 39.36
C LYS A 679 -1.90 -51.59 37.94
N ASP A 680 -2.24 -52.67 37.26
CA ASP A 680 -2.86 -52.58 35.94
C ASP A 680 -4.22 -51.86 36.06
N GLY A 681 -4.48 -50.92 35.15
CA GLY A 681 -5.63 -50.02 35.17
C GLY A 681 -5.62 -48.93 36.25
N GLU A 682 -4.57 -48.81 37.07
CA GLU A 682 -4.48 -47.77 38.11
C GLU A 682 -4.03 -46.42 37.52
N ASP A 683 -4.72 -45.34 37.91
CA ASP A 683 -4.31 -43.96 37.65
C ASP A 683 -3.27 -43.52 38.68
N ALA A 684 -2.15 -42.93 38.22
CA ALA A 684 -1.05 -42.58 39.10
C ALA A 684 -0.38 -41.25 38.74
N ALA A 685 -0.12 -40.44 39.76
CA ALA A 685 0.79 -39.30 39.68
C ALA A 685 2.16 -39.71 40.22
N ILE A 686 3.22 -39.50 39.45
CA ILE A 686 4.59 -39.88 39.80
C ILE A 686 5.44 -38.61 39.83
N CYS A 687 6.02 -38.32 40.98
CA CYS A 687 6.89 -37.17 41.23
C CYS A 687 8.35 -37.65 41.31
N PHE A 688 9.15 -37.33 40.30
CA PHE A 688 10.60 -37.49 40.38
C PHE A 688 11.21 -36.29 41.10
N GLN A 689 11.97 -36.54 42.15
CA GLN A 689 12.79 -35.50 42.75
C GLN A 689 13.96 -35.12 41.83
N ARG A 690 14.67 -34.04 42.19
CA ARG A 690 15.97 -33.74 41.58
C ARG A 690 16.93 -34.91 41.83
N GLY A 691 17.70 -35.31 40.83
CA GLY A 691 18.63 -36.43 40.91
C GLY A 691 18.87 -37.11 39.57
N THR A 692 19.83 -38.04 39.57
CA THR A 692 20.16 -38.87 38.41
C THR A 692 19.66 -40.30 38.60
N TYR A 693 18.91 -40.80 37.63
CA TYR A 693 18.23 -42.10 37.63
C TYR A 693 18.73 -42.92 36.44
N GLU A 694 19.60 -43.90 36.69
CA GLU A 694 20.21 -44.69 35.64
C GLU A 694 19.48 -46.03 35.41
N THR A 695 19.46 -46.49 34.17
CA THR A 695 19.00 -47.85 33.80
C THR A 695 19.88 -48.49 32.73
N GLY A 696 20.04 -49.81 32.80
CA GLY A 696 20.71 -50.62 31.78
C GLY A 696 19.77 -51.16 30.68
N ILE A 697 18.47 -51.23 30.96
CA ILE A 697 17.43 -51.76 30.06
C ILE A 697 16.23 -50.79 30.01
N PRO A 698 15.37 -50.83 28.97
CA PRO A 698 14.16 -50.01 28.96
C PRO A 698 13.28 -50.30 30.18
N VAL A 699 12.80 -49.26 30.87
CA VAL A 699 11.79 -49.39 31.91
C VAL A 699 10.42 -49.36 31.25
N GLU A 700 9.82 -50.55 31.11
CA GLU A 700 8.50 -50.73 30.50
C GLU A 700 7.38 -50.50 31.51
N ILE A 701 6.42 -49.65 31.13
CA ILE A 701 5.23 -49.29 31.90
C ILE A 701 4.02 -49.60 31.00
N SER A 702 3.41 -50.76 31.25
CA SER A 702 2.35 -51.30 30.39
C SER A 702 1.01 -51.45 31.10
N ASN A 703 -0.10 -51.34 30.37
CA ASN A 703 -1.46 -51.65 30.85
C ASN A 703 -1.93 -50.82 32.07
N LYS A 704 -1.46 -49.58 32.21
CA LYS A 704 -1.83 -48.70 33.33
C LYS A 704 -3.01 -47.77 32.96
N GLY A 705 -3.59 -47.12 33.98
CA GLY A 705 -4.61 -46.09 33.78
C GLY A 705 -4.03 -44.77 33.25
N HIS A 706 -4.49 -43.65 33.78
CA HIS A 706 -4.00 -42.31 33.48
C HIS A 706 -2.72 -42.01 34.26
N LEU A 707 -1.59 -41.92 33.57
CA LEU A 707 -0.28 -41.68 34.19
C LEU A 707 0.16 -40.22 34.01
N THR A 708 0.60 -39.59 35.10
CA THR A 708 1.27 -38.27 35.06
C THR A 708 2.64 -38.35 35.72
N LEU A 709 3.71 -38.21 34.94
CA LEU A 709 5.09 -38.14 35.41
C LEU A 709 5.58 -36.70 35.37
N HIS A 710 6.13 -36.18 36.47
CA HIS A 710 6.74 -34.86 36.50
C HIS A 710 8.05 -34.84 37.29
N GLY A 711 8.99 -34.00 36.86
CA GLY A 711 10.28 -33.78 37.52
C GLY A 711 10.57 -32.30 37.83
N ALA A 712 11.85 -31.98 38.04
CA ALA A 712 12.36 -30.65 38.33
C ALA A 712 13.21 -30.07 37.18
N GLY A 713 12.74 -30.18 35.94
CA GLY A 713 13.45 -29.77 34.72
C GLY A 713 14.73 -30.58 34.48
N GLU A 714 15.81 -29.92 34.02
CA GLU A 714 17.13 -30.57 33.86
C GLU A 714 17.74 -31.07 35.18
N GLY A 715 17.16 -30.72 36.34
CA GLY A 715 17.53 -31.24 37.65
C GLY A 715 17.11 -32.69 37.89
N THR A 716 16.15 -33.21 37.11
CA THR A 716 15.76 -34.64 37.10
C THR A 716 16.27 -35.29 35.82
N GLN A 717 17.19 -36.24 35.93
CA GLN A 717 17.87 -36.86 34.78
C GLN A 717 17.68 -38.37 34.75
N VAL A 718 16.96 -38.89 33.76
CA VAL A 718 16.85 -40.34 33.50
C VAL A 718 17.82 -40.74 32.38
N ILE A 719 18.72 -41.68 32.65
CA ILE A 719 19.82 -42.03 31.74
C ILE A 719 19.79 -43.54 31.44
N ALA A 720 19.48 -43.91 30.20
CA ALA A 720 19.73 -45.25 29.69
C ALA A 720 21.20 -45.37 29.28
N ARG A 721 21.95 -46.29 29.92
CA ARG A 721 23.38 -46.51 29.63
C ARG A 721 23.62 -47.56 28.54
N ARG A 722 22.73 -48.55 28.43
CA ARG A 722 22.85 -49.72 27.53
C ARG A 722 21.55 -50.07 26.80
N ALA A 723 20.68 -49.10 26.57
CA ALA A 723 19.42 -49.29 25.85
C ALA A 723 19.10 -48.10 24.93
N GLU A 724 18.38 -48.34 23.84
CA GLU A 724 17.90 -47.27 22.93
C GLU A 724 16.78 -46.41 23.54
N CYS A 725 16.10 -46.94 24.56
CA CYS A 725 14.95 -46.34 25.23
C CYS A 725 15.16 -46.41 26.75
N ALA A 726 14.84 -45.33 27.46
CA ALA A 726 14.86 -45.30 28.92
C ALA A 726 13.46 -45.57 29.50
N LEU A 727 12.44 -44.92 28.94
CA LEU A 727 11.04 -45.03 29.36
C LEU A 727 10.18 -45.51 28.19
N LEU A 728 9.62 -46.71 28.31
CA LEU A 728 8.73 -47.31 27.33
C LEU A 728 7.32 -47.44 27.92
N PHE A 729 6.37 -46.68 27.37
CA PHE A 729 4.96 -46.79 27.73
C PHE A 729 4.22 -47.62 26.68
N LYS A 730 3.36 -48.53 27.13
CA LYS A 730 2.60 -49.40 26.23
C LYS A 730 1.17 -49.61 26.73
N GLU A 731 0.17 -49.41 25.88
CA GLU A 731 -1.24 -49.73 26.18
C GLU A 731 -1.75 -49.11 27.50
N CYS A 732 -1.30 -47.89 27.84
CA CYS A 732 -1.80 -47.13 28.99
C CYS A 732 -2.97 -46.21 28.57
N ALA A 733 -3.92 -45.91 29.46
CA ALA A 733 -5.09 -45.09 29.13
C ALA A 733 -4.72 -43.66 28.74
N SER A 734 -3.78 -43.03 29.46
CA SER A 734 -3.09 -41.83 29.00
C SER A 734 -1.70 -41.71 29.61
N VAL A 735 -0.81 -40.97 28.94
CA VAL A 735 0.54 -40.69 29.42
C VAL A 735 0.84 -39.20 29.30
N THR A 736 1.00 -38.54 30.44
CA THR A 736 1.54 -37.17 30.53
C THR A 736 2.93 -37.21 31.15
N ILE A 737 3.94 -36.69 30.46
CA ILE A 737 5.31 -36.56 30.99
C ILE A 737 5.79 -35.13 30.85
N ARG A 738 6.33 -34.58 31.94
CA ARG A 738 6.78 -33.19 31.97
C ARG A 738 8.01 -32.89 32.82
N ASP A 739 8.69 -31.81 32.46
CA ASP A 739 9.73 -31.17 33.26
C ASP A 739 10.84 -32.12 33.72
N MET A 740 11.41 -32.91 32.82
CA MET A 740 12.59 -33.74 33.12
C MET A 740 13.49 -33.98 31.90
N ALA A 741 14.73 -34.38 32.16
CA ALA A 741 15.69 -34.76 31.13
C ALA A 741 15.76 -36.28 30.99
N VAL A 742 15.68 -36.80 29.75
CA VAL A 742 15.80 -38.24 29.45
C VAL A 742 16.81 -38.45 28.33
N SER A 743 17.78 -39.33 28.54
CA SER A 743 18.86 -39.58 27.58
C SER A 743 19.11 -41.06 27.33
N ALA A 744 19.45 -41.38 26.08
CA ALA A 744 19.92 -42.69 25.63
C ALA A 744 21.32 -42.57 24.99
N PRO A 745 22.17 -43.61 25.06
CA PRO A 745 23.61 -43.51 24.91
C PRO A 745 24.08 -43.35 23.46
N ASP A 746 25.31 -42.86 23.28
CA ASP A 746 25.92 -42.42 22.03
C ASP A 746 26.60 -43.52 21.21
N GLY A 747 25.99 -44.70 21.05
CA GLY A 747 26.41 -45.70 20.06
C GLY A 747 27.87 -46.23 20.19
N SER A 748 28.55 -45.90 21.29
CA SER A 748 29.94 -46.25 21.59
C SER A 748 30.10 -47.61 22.31
N GLY A 749 29.00 -48.15 22.83
CA GLY A 749 28.90 -49.51 23.39
C GLY A 749 28.13 -50.44 22.45
N ALA A 750 28.57 -51.70 22.36
CA ALA A 750 27.84 -52.74 21.64
C ALA A 750 26.41 -52.82 22.18
N LEU A 751 25.45 -52.46 21.32
CA LEU A 751 24.02 -52.62 21.53
C LEU A 751 23.55 -53.60 20.47
N ASP A 752 22.90 -54.67 20.91
CA ASP A 752 22.38 -55.72 20.04
C ASP A 752 21.14 -55.20 19.30
N ASP A 753 21.19 -55.25 17.97
CA ASP A 753 20.11 -55.14 16.97
C ASP A 753 19.06 -53.99 17.17
N PHE A 754 19.19 -52.89 16.42
CA PHE A 754 18.19 -51.82 16.36
C PHE A 754 16.97 -52.23 15.51
N THR A 755 16.01 -52.92 16.13
CA THR A 755 14.85 -53.46 15.40
C THR A 755 13.68 -52.48 15.28
N SER A 756 13.57 -51.45 16.14
CA SER A 756 12.28 -50.78 16.39
C SER A 756 12.23 -49.24 16.34
N ARG A 757 13.33 -48.52 16.02
CA ARG A 757 13.39 -47.04 15.91
C ARG A 757 12.86 -46.27 17.14
N HIS A 758 13.13 -46.77 18.34
CA HIS A 758 12.72 -46.11 19.57
C HIS A 758 13.54 -44.85 19.88
N GLY A 759 13.03 -44.04 20.81
CA GLY A 759 13.77 -42.93 21.41
C GLY A 759 13.92 -43.07 22.92
N PRO A 760 14.66 -42.13 23.56
CA PRO A 760 14.83 -42.07 25.02
C PRO A 760 13.49 -42.21 25.77
N VAL A 761 12.43 -41.64 25.20
CA VAL A 761 11.04 -41.90 25.57
C VAL A 761 10.31 -42.46 24.35
N THR A 762 9.61 -43.57 24.56
CA THR A 762 8.76 -44.21 23.54
C THR A 762 7.39 -44.52 24.12
N ILE A 763 6.33 -44.17 23.39
CA ILE A 763 4.94 -44.36 23.80
C ILE A 763 4.19 -45.09 22.70
N LEU A 764 3.64 -46.27 23.00
CA LEU A 764 3.00 -47.17 22.06
C LEU A 764 1.54 -47.44 22.46
N ASP A 765 0.62 -47.30 21.50
CA ASP A 765 -0.80 -47.64 21.63
C ASP A 765 -1.48 -47.04 22.90
N CYS A 766 -1.12 -45.82 23.27
CA CYS A 766 -1.71 -45.07 24.39
C CYS A 766 -2.63 -43.96 23.83
N PRO A 767 -3.98 -44.01 24.00
CA PRO A 767 -4.89 -43.12 23.29
C PRO A 767 -4.62 -41.62 23.47
N THR A 768 -4.26 -41.17 24.67
CA THR A 768 -3.96 -39.76 24.94
C THR A 768 -2.54 -39.58 25.45
N VAL A 769 -1.77 -38.72 24.79
CA VAL A 769 -0.35 -38.50 25.10
C VAL A 769 -0.04 -37.00 25.19
N GLU A 770 0.62 -36.60 26.27
CA GLU A 770 1.17 -35.25 26.44
C GLU A 770 2.64 -35.31 26.86
N VAL A 771 3.51 -34.64 26.11
CA VAL A 771 4.94 -34.54 26.37
C VAL A 771 5.31 -33.06 26.37
N THR A 772 5.65 -32.50 27.54
CA THR A 772 5.90 -31.05 27.66
C THR A 772 7.09 -30.68 28.54
N GLY A 773 7.86 -29.67 28.15
CA GLY A 773 9.00 -29.20 28.96
C GLY A 773 10.13 -30.23 29.14
N MET A 774 10.21 -31.24 28.27
CA MET A 774 11.22 -32.32 28.36
C MET A 774 12.53 -31.93 27.70
N THR A 775 13.65 -32.41 28.24
CA THR A 775 14.96 -32.37 27.58
C THR A 775 15.37 -33.78 27.14
N LEU A 776 15.25 -34.09 25.85
CA LEU A 776 15.50 -35.44 25.32
C LEU A 776 16.81 -35.50 24.54
N ARG A 777 17.60 -36.56 24.74
CA ARG A 777 18.86 -36.76 24.00
C ARG A 777 18.99 -38.17 23.47
N CYS A 778 19.16 -38.33 22.16
CA CYS A 778 19.44 -39.61 21.52
C CYS A 778 20.84 -39.64 20.87
N GLY A 779 21.53 -40.78 20.98
CA GLY A 779 22.82 -41.00 20.33
C GLY A 779 22.74 -41.13 18.80
N GLY A 780 23.88 -40.96 18.11
CA GLY A 780 23.96 -41.08 16.65
C GLY A 780 24.10 -42.51 16.13
N GLY A 781 23.95 -42.67 14.81
CA GLY A 781 24.04 -43.94 14.07
C GLY A 781 24.39 -43.71 12.59
N VAL A 782 24.55 -44.79 11.81
CA VAL A 782 24.87 -44.70 10.36
C VAL A 782 23.62 -44.65 9.49
N ALA A 783 22.50 -45.17 9.99
CA ALA A 783 21.18 -45.07 9.40
C ALA A 783 20.15 -44.54 10.42
N ALA A 784 18.90 -44.39 9.98
CA ALA A 784 17.77 -44.06 10.86
C ALA A 784 17.42 -45.29 11.70
N GLU A 785 18.09 -45.43 12.83
CA GLU A 785 17.99 -46.54 13.77
C GLU A 785 17.21 -46.13 15.02
N ARG A 786 17.09 -44.83 15.30
CA ARG A 786 16.58 -44.24 16.53
C ARG A 786 15.83 -42.93 16.26
N THR A 787 15.06 -42.52 17.26
CA THR A 787 14.27 -41.29 17.27
C THR A 787 14.56 -40.50 18.56
N GLY A 788 14.36 -39.18 18.58
CA GLY A 788 14.43 -38.38 19.81
C GLY A 788 13.20 -38.55 20.71
N LEU A 789 12.03 -38.72 20.10
CA LEU A 789 10.76 -39.04 20.74
C LEU A 789 9.90 -39.85 19.78
N ALA A 790 9.49 -41.06 20.18
CA ALA A 790 8.64 -41.92 19.37
C ALA A 790 7.27 -42.11 20.03
N ILE A 791 6.20 -41.71 19.34
CA ILE A 791 4.80 -41.88 19.77
C ILE A 791 4.06 -42.59 18.63
N ARG A 792 3.59 -43.81 18.83
CA ARG A 792 3.05 -44.62 17.73
C ARG A 792 1.78 -45.33 18.16
N GLY A 793 0.71 -45.11 17.41
CA GLY A 793 -0.45 -45.99 17.41
C GLY A 793 -0.30 -47.11 16.39
N SER A 794 -1.40 -47.81 16.18
CA SER A 794 -1.55 -48.84 15.17
C SER A 794 -2.87 -48.67 14.42
N ASN A 795 -3.03 -49.37 13.30
CA ASN A 795 -4.28 -49.32 12.52
C ASN A 795 -5.49 -49.81 13.33
N GLU A 796 -5.28 -50.75 14.25
CA GLU A 796 -6.32 -51.30 15.12
C GLU A 796 -6.58 -50.41 16.34
N LYS A 797 -5.56 -49.67 16.80
CA LYS A 797 -5.61 -48.76 17.96
C LYS A 797 -4.96 -47.41 17.60
N PRO A 798 -5.63 -46.55 16.81
CA PRO A 798 -5.12 -45.20 16.57
C PRO A 798 -5.13 -44.40 17.87
N LEU A 799 -4.18 -43.48 18.00
CA LEU A 799 -4.12 -42.56 19.14
C LEU A 799 -5.20 -41.48 18.97
N ASP A 800 -5.92 -41.12 20.04
CA ASP A 800 -6.94 -40.06 20.01
C ASP A 800 -6.30 -38.67 19.96
N SER A 801 -5.33 -38.39 20.83
CA SER A 801 -4.69 -37.08 20.94
C SER A 801 -3.22 -37.16 21.36
N VAL A 802 -2.37 -36.42 20.65
CA VAL A 802 -0.93 -36.34 20.90
C VAL A 802 -0.49 -34.88 20.94
N HIS A 803 -0.06 -34.41 22.12
CA HIS A 803 0.48 -33.07 22.34
C HIS A 803 1.97 -33.15 22.69
N VAL A 804 2.82 -32.55 21.87
CA VAL A 804 4.27 -32.46 22.10
C VAL A 804 4.64 -30.98 22.09
N THR A 805 4.81 -30.37 23.27
CA THR A 805 5.01 -28.91 23.38
C THR A 805 6.21 -28.50 24.22
N HIS A 806 6.89 -27.40 23.89
CA HIS A 806 7.95 -26.82 24.73
C HIS A 806 9.12 -27.76 25.07
N ASN A 807 9.41 -28.77 24.24
CA ASN A 807 10.49 -29.73 24.49
C ASN A 807 11.80 -29.29 23.81
N ARG A 808 12.94 -29.62 24.42
CA ARG A 808 14.27 -29.49 23.84
C ARG A 808 14.83 -30.86 23.47
N LEU A 809 15.15 -31.09 22.20
CA LEU A 809 15.65 -32.37 21.72
C LEU A 809 17.06 -32.23 21.12
N SER A 810 18.00 -33.03 21.61
CA SER A 810 19.36 -33.16 21.09
C SER A 810 19.50 -34.47 20.32
N ILE A 811 19.55 -34.38 18.99
CA ILE A 811 19.45 -35.53 18.09
C ILE A 811 20.82 -35.91 17.53
N GLY A 812 21.18 -37.18 17.64
CA GLY A 812 22.44 -37.72 17.11
C GLY A 812 22.49 -37.82 15.58
N LEU A 813 23.69 -38.09 15.06
CA LEU A 813 23.96 -38.25 13.62
C LEU A 813 22.96 -39.22 12.96
N ALA A 814 22.37 -38.80 11.84
CA ALA A 814 21.45 -39.55 10.97
C ALA A 814 20.13 -40.05 11.61
N GLN A 815 19.78 -39.63 12.83
CA GLN A 815 18.56 -40.04 13.53
C GLN A 815 17.37 -39.11 13.26
N ASP A 816 16.18 -39.50 13.71
CA ASP A 816 14.97 -38.68 13.63
C ASP A 816 14.70 -37.92 14.93
N GLY A 817 14.02 -36.78 14.84
CA GLY A 817 13.61 -35.95 15.97
C GLY A 817 12.35 -36.48 16.65
N ILE A 818 11.19 -35.96 16.26
CA ILE A 818 9.87 -36.38 16.75
C ILE A 818 9.21 -37.26 15.69
N LEU A 819 8.78 -38.45 16.07
CA LEU A 819 8.00 -39.36 15.24
C LEU A 819 6.63 -39.60 15.88
N VAL A 820 5.56 -39.23 15.17
CA VAL A 820 4.18 -39.55 15.54
C VAL A 820 3.54 -40.37 14.43
N THR A 821 2.97 -41.53 14.73
CA THR A 821 2.21 -42.32 13.76
C THR A 821 0.83 -42.73 14.25
N ASP A 822 -0.13 -42.79 13.33
CA ASP A 822 -1.48 -43.32 13.56
C ASP A 822 -2.23 -42.61 14.69
N ALA A 823 -2.49 -41.31 14.52
CA ALA A 823 -3.15 -40.46 15.50
C ALA A 823 -4.24 -39.55 14.88
N VAL A 824 -5.36 -39.38 15.60
CA VAL A 824 -6.48 -38.53 15.18
C VAL A 824 -6.13 -37.06 15.34
N HIS A 825 -5.65 -36.63 16.51
CA HIS A 825 -5.24 -35.25 16.77
C HIS A 825 -3.76 -35.16 17.14
N ILE A 826 -2.99 -34.37 16.40
CA ILE A 826 -1.56 -34.13 16.64
C ILE A 826 -1.32 -32.63 16.78
N LEU A 827 -0.76 -32.20 17.90
CA LEU A 827 -0.21 -30.87 18.13
C LEU A 827 1.27 -30.99 18.49
N ILE A 828 2.14 -30.46 17.64
CA ILE A 828 3.58 -30.35 17.90
C ILE A 828 3.92 -28.87 17.89
N SER A 829 4.11 -28.25 19.05
CA SER A 829 4.37 -26.81 19.13
C SER A 829 5.52 -26.36 20.01
N ASP A 830 6.19 -25.30 19.60
CA ASP A 830 7.16 -24.59 20.45
C ASP A 830 8.33 -25.48 20.94
N ASN A 831 8.68 -26.53 20.17
CA ASN A 831 9.81 -27.41 20.46
C ASN A 831 11.11 -26.90 19.81
N GLU A 832 12.24 -27.12 20.47
CA GLU A 832 13.58 -26.81 19.96
C GLU A 832 14.36 -28.11 19.71
N LEU A 833 14.57 -28.44 18.44
CA LEU A 833 15.30 -29.63 18.00
C LEU A 833 16.66 -29.21 17.44
N ALA A 834 17.74 -29.76 17.95
CA ALA A 834 19.09 -29.47 17.47
C ALA A 834 19.91 -30.76 17.31
N VAL A 835 20.75 -30.79 16.28
CA VAL A 835 21.69 -31.90 16.07
C VAL A 835 22.88 -31.78 16.99
N VAL A 836 23.25 -32.88 17.65
CA VAL A 836 24.44 -32.98 18.50
C VAL A 836 25.71 -32.75 17.67
N PRO A 837 26.56 -31.77 18.03
CA PRO A 837 27.84 -31.54 17.36
C PRO A 837 28.80 -32.73 17.52
N GLY A 838 29.47 -33.14 16.44
CA GLY A 838 30.47 -34.21 16.45
C GLY A 838 30.00 -35.53 15.83
N LYS A 839 30.96 -36.33 15.31
CA LYS A 839 30.72 -37.68 14.75
C LYS A 839 30.78 -38.67 15.91
N ALA A 840 29.65 -38.93 16.56
CA ALA A 840 29.53 -39.81 17.72
C ALA A 840 30.02 -41.25 17.44
N GLY A 841 31.33 -41.50 17.49
CA GLY A 841 31.94 -42.83 17.34
C GLY A 841 31.86 -43.49 15.95
N VAL A 842 31.21 -42.87 14.96
CA VAL A 842 31.03 -43.45 13.62
C VAL A 842 32.28 -43.24 12.75
N LYS A 843 32.98 -44.34 12.41
CA LYS A 843 34.14 -44.33 11.49
C LYS A 843 33.70 -44.14 10.02
N PRO A 844 34.50 -43.45 9.18
CA PRO A 844 34.21 -43.23 7.75
C PRO A 844 33.86 -44.48 6.93
N GLY A 845 34.51 -45.62 7.17
CA GLY A 845 34.20 -46.89 6.49
C GLY A 845 32.79 -47.41 6.81
N ARG A 846 32.34 -47.25 8.06
CA ARG A 846 31.00 -47.68 8.53
C ARG A 846 29.87 -46.91 7.85
N LEU A 847 30.11 -45.66 7.44
CA LEU A 847 29.15 -44.88 6.64
C LEU A 847 28.98 -45.47 5.23
N LEU A 848 30.04 -46.05 4.65
CA LEU A 848 30.02 -46.60 3.28
C LEU A 848 29.53 -48.06 3.22
N GLU A 849 29.35 -48.71 4.38
CA GLU A 849 28.65 -49.99 4.53
C GLU A 849 27.16 -49.85 4.16
N ASP A 850 26.55 -48.70 4.47
CA ASP A 850 25.17 -48.40 4.12
C ASP A 850 24.97 -48.28 2.60
N LYS A 851 23.98 -49.03 2.09
CA LYS A 851 23.70 -49.13 0.65
C LYS A 851 23.24 -47.80 0.04
N ASP A 852 22.48 -47.00 0.80
CA ASP A 852 21.96 -45.72 0.33
C ASP A 852 23.08 -44.68 0.30
N TRP A 853 23.98 -44.73 1.27
CA TRP A 853 25.13 -43.85 1.30
C TRP A 853 26.10 -44.19 0.17
N ARG A 854 26.38 -45.48 -0.04
CA ARG A 854 27.19 -45.96 -1.16
C ARG A 854 26.61 -45.51 -2.50
N LYS A 855 25.29 -45.62 -2.69
CA LYS A 855 24.62 -45.14 -3.91
C LYS A 855 24.83 -43.65 -4.15
N ARG A 856 24.68 -42.81 -3.12
CA ARG A 856 24.89 -41.35 -3.28
C ARG A 856 26.35 -41.05 -3.62
N VAL A 857 27.31 -41.72 -2.99
CA VAL A 857 28.74 -41.55 -3.32
C VAL A 857 29.02 -41.96 -4.77
N VAL A 858 28.40 -43.03 -5.26
CA VAL A 858 28.50 -43.41 -6.69
C VAL A 858 27.96 -42.32 -7.61
N ASP A 859 26.83 -41.69 -7.27
CA ASP A 859 26.27 -40.59 -8.03
C ASP A 859 27.16 -39.33 -8.01
N LEU A 860 27.98 -39.14 -6.96
CA LEU A 860 29.01 -38.08 -6.89
C LEU A 860 30.23 -38.40 -7.76
N LEU A 861 30.56 -39.68 -7.91
CA LEU A 861 31.68 -40.12 -8.73
C LEU A 861 31.35 -40.15 -10.24
N VAL A 862 30.08 -40.36 -10.60
CA VAL A 862 29.61 -40.45 -12.01
C VAL A 862 28.44 -39.48 -12.24
N VAL A 863 28.76 -38.20 -12.41
CA VAL A 863 27.77 -37.12 -12.54
C VAL A 863 27.36 -36.92 -14.00
N ARG A 864 26.05 -37.01 -14.29
CA ARG A 864 25.42 -36.75 -15.61
C ARG A 864 26.14 -37.41 -16.80
N PRO A 865 26.25 -38.75 -16.83
CA PRO A 865 26.90 -39.44 -17.94
C PRO A 865 26.11 -39.31 -19.25
N ARG A 866 26.81 -39.06 -20.35
CA ARG A 866 26.26 -38.98 -21.71
C ARG A 866 27.17 -39.66 -22.73
N GLU A 867 26.57 -40.19 -23.79
CA GLU A 867 27.30 -40.69 -24.97
C GLU A 867 27.90 -39.54 -25.79
N VAL A 868 29.07 -39.76 -26.40
CA VAL A 868 29.74 -38.79 -27.28
C VAL A 868 30.25 -39.49 -28.55
N GLU A 869 30.16 -38.82 -29.70
CA GLU A 869 30.63 -39.35 -30.99
C GLU A 869 32.16 -39.52 -31.01
N ALA A 870 32.64 -40.65 -31.52
CA ALA A 870 34.06 -41.02 -31.50
C ALA A 870 34.94 -40.33 -32.58
N ARG A 871 34.58 -39.15 -33.10
CA ARG A 871 35.35 -38.45 -34.16
C ARG A 871 36.16 -37.27 -33.62
N GLY A 872 37.48 -37.32 -33.83
CA GLY A 872 38.43 -36.25 -33.52
C GLY A 872 38.39 -35.12 -34.54
N GLY A 873 38.28 -33.88 -34.07
CA GLY A 873 38.23 -32.68 -34.90
C GLY A 873 39.32 -31.66 -34.52
N GLY A 874 40.16 -31.34 -35.51
CA GLY A 874 40.67 -29.99 -35.83
C GLY A 874 41.59 -29.26 -34.86
N ASN A 875 41.22 -29.14 -33.59
CA ASN A 875 41.88 -28.19 -32.69
C ASN A 875 43.19 -28.73 -32.11
N ARG A 876 44.19 -27.85 -32.06
CA ARG A 876 45.52 -28.00 -31.48
C ARG A 876 45.69 -26.98 -30.39
N GLU A 877 46.50 -27.32 -29.41
CA GLU A 877 46.73 -26.48 -28.25
C GLU A 877 48.23 -26.38 -27.98
N PHE A 878 48.67 -25.18 -27.62
CA PHE A 878 50.03 -24.93 -27.16
C PHE A 878 50.01 -23.98 -25.97
N ARG A 879 50.75 -24.32 -24.92
CA ARG A 879 50.83 -23.53 -23.69
C ARG A 879 52.26 -23.11 -23.42
N ALA A 880 52.47 -21.82 -23.20
CA ALA A 880 53.73 -21.29 -22.68
C ALA A 880 53.45 -20.19 -21.66
N GLY A 881 54.01 -20.34 -20.46
CA GLY A 881 53.69 -19.48 -19.32
C GLY A 881 52.22 -19.57 -18.91
N THR A 882 51.60 -18.41 -18.70
CA THR A 882 50.18 -18.26 -18.33
C THR A 882 49.23 -18.15 -19.53
N ILE A 883 49.75 -18.25 -20.75
CA ILE A 883 48.96 -18.09 -21.98
C ILE A 883 48.85 -19.45 -22.68
N THR A 884 47.61 -19.81 -23.02
CA THR A 884 47.30 -20.99 -23.81
C THR A 884 46.71 -20.56 -25.15
N ALA A 885 47.30 -21.04 -26.23
CA ALA A 885 46.85 -20.83 -27.59
C ALA A 885 46.16 -22.08 -28.14
N THR A 886 45.01 -21.88 -28.77
CA THR A 886 44.21 -22.92 -29.44
C THR A 886 43.97 -22.54 -30.89
N PHE A 887 44.20 -23.47 -31.81
CA PHE A 887 44.11 -23.24 -33.25
C PHE A 887 43.75 -24.49 -34.02
N GLU A 888 43.16 -24.34 -35.20
CA GLU A 888 42.77 -25.50 -36.01
C GLU A 888 43.88 -25.85 -37.01
N SER A 889 44.20 -27.14 -37.12
CA SER A 889 45.23 -27.60 -38.05
C SER A 889 44.95 -29.02 -38.57
N PRO A 890 45.15 -29.28 -39.87
CA PRO A 890 45.09 -30.62 -40.43
C PRO A 890 46.28 -31.50 -40.01
N MET A 891 47.41 -30.92 -39.57
CA MET A 891 48.53 -31.66 -38.98
C MET A 891 48.20 -32.13 -37.55
N PRO A 892 48.62 -33.33 -37.12
CA PRO A 892 48.39 -33.84 -35.76
C PRO A 892 49.20 -33.06 -34.69
N GLN A 893 48.75 -33.10 -33.44
CA GLN A 893 49.39 -32.37 -32.33
C GLN A 893 50.85 -32.80 -32.10
N GLU A 894 51.19 -34.07 -32.33
CA GLU A 894 52.55 -34.57 -32.16
C GLU A 894 53.54 -33.90 -33.12
N GLU A 895 53.15 -33.64 -34.38
CA GLU A 895 53.99 -32.91 -35.33
C GLU A 895 54.14 -31.43 -34.92
N TRP A 896 53.10 -30.82 -34.35
CA TRP A 896 53.18 -29.46 -33.80
C TRP A 896 54.12 -29.36 -32.60
N ASN A 897 54.07 -30.34 -31.69
CA ASN A 897 54.96 -30.36 -30.53
C ASN A 897 56.45 -30.39 -30.94
N LEU A 898 56.81 -31.20 -31.94
CA LEU A 898 58.18 -31.23 -32.47
C LEU A 898 58.63 -29.88 -33.04
N LEU A 899 57.72 -29.14 -33.67
CA LEU A 899 58.02 -27.80 -34.19
C LEU A 899 58.21 -26.78 -33.08
N PHE A 900 57.38 -26.85 -32.03
CA PHE A 900 57.52 -25.98 -30.86
C PHE A 900 58.81 -26.24 -30.08
N ASP A 901 59.23 -27.50 -29.98
CA ASP A 901 60.50 -27.85 -29.34
C ASP A 901 61.70 -27.35 -30.17
N ALA A 902 61.59 -27.35 -31.50
CA ALA A 902 62.65 -26.92 -32.40
C ALA A 902 62.78 -25.38 -32.52
N ASP A 903 61.68 -24.63 -32.42
CA ASP A 903 61.66 -23.16 -32.44
C ASP A 903 60.76 -22.65 -31.29
N PRO A 904 61.23 -22.66 -30.03
CA PRO A 904 60.45 -22.26 -28.88
C PRO A 904 60.08 -20.77 -28.92
N PRO A 905 58.98 -20.36 -28.25
CA PRO A 905 58.51 -18.98 -28.29
C PRO A 905 59.46 -18.04 -27.55
N ARG A 906 59.59 -16.80 -28.04
CA ARG A 906 60.44 -15.79 -27.42
C ARG A 906 59.78 -15.24 -26.15
N ALA A 907 60.61 -14.71 -25.23
CA ALA A 907 60.16 -14.24 -23.93
C ALA A 907 59.16 -13.07 -24.01
N ASP A 908 59.17 -12.29 -25.10
CA ASP A 908 58.21 -11.22 -25.40
C ASP A 908 56.90 -11.76 -26.02
N GLU A 909 56.98 -12.80 -26.87
CA GLU A 909 55.81 -13.44 -27.48
C GLU A 909 54.88 -14.07 -26.43
N ILE A 910 55.45 -14.67 -25.38
CA ILE A 910 54.66 -15.32 -24.31
C ILE A 910 54.08 -14.36 -23.28
N ARG A 911 54.34 -13.05 -23.39
CA ARG A 911 53.80 -12.03 -22.45
C ARG A 911 52.43 -11.49 -22.85
N THR A 912 52.03 -11.65 -24.12
CA THR A 912 50.78 -11.09 -24.62
C THR A 912 50.00 -12.11 -25.44
N ILE A 913 48.67 -11.99 -25.43
CA ILE A 913 47.78 -12.83 -26.25
C ILE A 913 48.15 -12.70 -27.73
N ALA A 914 48.35 -11.47 -28.21
CA ALA A 914 48.73 -11.20 -29.59
C ALA A 914 50.12 -11.76 -29.94
N GLY A 915 51.08 -11.70 -29.02
CA GLY A 915 52.41 -12.29 -29.20
C GLY A 915 52.35 -13.81 -29.38
N MET A 916 51.53 -14.48 -28.58
CA MET A 916 51.36 -15.94 -28.67
C MET A 916 50.63 -16.36 -29.95
N GLN A 917 49.64 -15.59 -30.42
CA GLN A 917 49.00 -15.82 -31.73
C GLN A 917 49.99 -15.61 -32.88
N GLY A 918 50.83 -14.57 -32.78
CA GLY A 918 51.92 -14.31 -33.73
C GLY A 918 52.94 -15.44 -33.78
N TYR A 919 53.28 -16.03 -32.63
CA TYR A 919 54.17 -17.18 -32.54
C TYR A 919 53.63 -18.39 -33.32
N ILE A 920 52.37 -18.76 -33.15
CA ILE A 920 51.77 -19.90 -33.88
C ILE A 920 51.83 -19.69 -35.40
N LYS A 921 51.58 -18.46 -35.88
CA LYS A 921 51.73 -18.12 -37.29
C LYS A 921 53.18 -18.22 -37.76
N ARG A 922 54.13 -17.73 -36.97
CA ARG A 922 55.58 -17.82 -37.27
C ARG A 922 56.03 -19.28 -37.41
N VAL A 923 55.61 -20.16 -36.51
CA VAL A 923 55.96 -21.60 -36.59
C VAL A 923 55.30 -22.24 -37.82
N SER A 924 54.07 -21.83 -38.17
CA SER A 924 53.42 -22.27 -39.41
C SER A 924 54.25 -21.89 -40.65
N ASP A 925 54.83 -20.69 -40.66
CA ASP A 925 55.65 -20.20 -41.78
C ASP A 925 56.94 -20.96 -41.95
N VAL A 926 57.54 -21.41 -40.85
CA VAL A 926 58.72 -22.25 -40.90
C VAL A 926 58.42 -23.56 -41.64
N VAL A 927 57.23 -24.13 -41.44
CA VAL A 927 56.78 -25.35 -42.16
C VAL A 927 56.48 -25.05 -43.63
N VAL A 928 55.92 -23.88 -43.95
CA VAL A 928 55.66 -23.46 -45.33
C VAL A 928 56.97 -23.25 -46.11
N ALA A 929 57.97 -22.65 -45.47
CA ALA A 929 59.28 -22.36 -46.07
C ALA A 929 60.15 -23.62 -46.25
N ASP A 930 60.03 -24.58 -45.33
CA ASP A 930 60.74 -25.85 -45.37
C ASP A 930 59.75 -27.02 -45.19
N PRO A 931 59.15 -27.52 -46.29
CA PRO A 931 58.15 -28.57 -46.23
C PRO A 931 58.63 -29.87 -45.57
N ASP A 932 59.94 -30.09 -45.45
CA ASP A 932 60.51 -31.32 -44.89
C ASP A 932 60.32 -31.41 -43.38
N ARG A 933 59.98 -30.29 -42.73
CA ARG A 933 59.68 -30.22 -41.29
C ARG A 933 58.34 -30.83 -40.90
N SER A 934 57.45 -31.09 -41.85
CA SER A 934 56.21 -31.83 -41.61
C SER A 934 55.95 -32.85 -42.72
N PRO A 935 55.98 -34.15 -42.42
CA PRO A 935 55.59 -35.20 -43.37
C PRO A 935 54.15 -35.01 -43.89
N THR A 936 53.25 -34.53 -43.04
CA THR A 936 51.84 -34.28 -43.40
C THR A 936 51.72 -33.14 -44.41
N TYR A 937 52.41 -32.02 -44.18
CA TYR A 937 52.41 -30.88 -45.08
C TYR A 937 53.13 -31.17 -46.42
N LYS A 938 54.31 -31.81 -46.38
CA LYS A 938 55.06 -32.22 -47.59
C LYS A 938 54.21 -33.07 -48.53
N ARG A 939 53.40 -33.98 -47.97
CA ARG A 939 52.49 -34.84 -48.73
C ARG A 939 51.35 -34.04 -49.35
N ALA A 940 50.79 -33.07 -48.62
CA ALA A 940 49.74 -32.19 -49.12
C ALA A 940 50.24 -31.35 -50.31
N LEU A 941 51.43 -30.74 -50.22
CA LEU A 941 52.03 -29.98 -51.32
C LEU A 941 52.32 -30.84 -52.55
N ARG A 942 52.87 -32.05 -52.38
CA ARG A 942 53.12 -32.97 -53.51
C ARG A 942 51.83 -33.36 -54.22
N THR A 943 50.78 -33.62 -53.45
CA THR A 943 49.45 -33.98 -53.99
C THR A 943 48.84 -32.83 -54.79
N MET A 944 49.02 -31.60 -54.31
CA MET A 944 48.54 -30.41 -55.02
C MET A 944 49.40 -30.10 -56.25
N GLY A 945 50.73 -30.25 -56.17
CA GLY A 945 51.67 -30.02 -57.28
C GLY A 945 51.43 -30.97 -58.45
N GLY A 946 51.14 -32.25 -58.16
CA GLY A 946 50.75 -33.23 -59.17
C GLY A 946 49.43 -32.90 -59.90
N ARG A 947 48.59 -32.02 -59.34
CA ARG A 947 47.32 -31.60 -59.96
C ARG A 947 47.43 -30.31 -60.77
N ILE A 948 48.32 -29.39 -60.39
CA ILE A 948 48.41 -28.05 -61.01
C ILE A 948 49.71 -27.80 -61.79
N GLY A 949 50.69 -28.69 -61.70
CA GLY A 949 51.99 -28.62 -62.37
C GLY A 949 53.03 -27.79 -61.60
N ASP A 950 54.28 -28.24 -61.58
CA ASP A 950 55.34 -27.69 -60.72
C ASP A 950 55.63 -26.20 -60.98
N THR A 951 55.55 -25.75 -62.23
CA THR A 951 55.76 -24.34 -62.60
C THR A 951 54.68 -23.41 -62.04
N ARG A 952 53.43 -23.88 -61.94
CA ARG A 952 52.34 -23.11 -61.31
C ARG A 952 52.38 -23.21 -59.80
N MET A 953 52.80 -24.35 -59.25
CA MET A 953 53.01 -24.53 -57.81
C MET A 953 54.08 -23.58 -57.25
N ALA A 954 55.12 -23.28 -58.03
CA ALA A 954 56.12 -22.26 -57.67
C ALA A 954 55.52 -20.85 -57.56
N ALA A 955 54.47 -20.54 -58.32
CA ALA A 955 53.79 -19.24 -58.34
C ALA A 955 52.58 -19.14 -57.39
N VAL A 956 52.22 -20.20 -56.64
CA VAL A 956 51.11 -20.18 -55.67
C VAL A 956 51.47 -19.28 -54.49
N ASP A 957 50.53 -18.39 -54.16
CA ASP A 957 50.62 -17.43 -53.07
C ASP A 957 51.02 -18.10 -51.73
N PRO A 958 52.01 -17.56 -51.00
CA PRO A 958 52.41 -18.06 -49.69
C PRO A 958 51.27 -18.21 -48.69
N GLU A 959 50.23 -17.37 -48.76
CA GLU A 959 49.09 -17.41 -47.84
C GLU A 959 48.20 -18.65 -48.08
N VAL A 960 48.01 -19.03 -49.35
CA VAL A 960 47.34 -20.29 -49.71
C VAL A 960 48.13 -21.49 -49.21
N LYS A 961 49.46 -21.45 -49.32
CA LYS A 961 50.34 -22.48 -48.75
C LYS A 961 50.27 -22.57 -47.23
N ARG A 962 50.09 -21.45 -46.52
CA ARG A 962 49.91 -21.40 -45.05
C ARG A 962 48.59 -22.01 -44.60
N SER A 963 47.50 -21.81 -45.36
CA SER A 963 46.17 -22.37 -45.04
C SER A 963 46.12 -23.90 -44.97
N LEU A 964 47.11 -24.58 -45.55
CA LEU A 964 47.25 -26.04 -45.51
C LEU A 964 47.93 -26.54 -44.24
N VAL A 965 48.51 -25.65 -43.43
CA VAL A 965 49.14 -25.93 -42.12
C VAL A 965 48.26 -25.43 -40.99
N LEU A 966 47.73 -24.22 -41.12
CA LEU A 966 46.93 -23.54 -40.10
C LEU A 966 45.60 -23.09 -40.70
N ILE A 967 44.50 -23.59 -40.16
CA ILE A 967 43.15 -23.26 -40.60
C ILE A 967 42.62 -22.12 -39.72
N GLY A 968 42.43 -20.95 -40.33
CA GLY A 968 41.92 -19.77 -39.64
C GLY A 968 42.92 -19.12 -38.69
N GLU A 969 42.41 -18.22 -37.86
CA GLU A 969 43.21 -17.43 -36.92
C GLU A 969 43.43 -18.19 -35.60
N PRO A 970 44.68 -18.31 -35.12
CA PRO A 970 44.94 -18.92 -33.82
C PRO A 970 44.34 -18.02 -32.75
N SER A 971 43.68 -18.62 -31.76
CA SER A 971 43.14 -17.92 -30.60
C SER A 971 44.08 -18.12 -29.42
N ALA A 972 44.27 -17.11 -28.56
CA ALA A 972 45.02 -17.28 -27.31
C ALA A 972 44.34 -16.56 -26.16
N ARG A 973 44.50 -17.11 -24.95
CA ARG A 973 43.94 -16.53 -23.72
C ARG A 973 44.96 -16.59 -22.59
N ALA A 974 45.02 -15.53 -21.79
CA ALA A 974 45.73 -15.54 -20.52
C ALA A 974 44.84 -16.17 -19.45
N GLU A 975 45.29 -17.27 -18.85
CA GLU A 975 44.56 -17.88 -17.73
C GLU A 975 44.85 -17.10 -16.44
N ARG A 976 43.81 -16.54 -15.81
CA ARG A 976 43.89 -16.09 -14.41
C ARG A 976 44.18 -17.31 -13.53
N GLU A 977 45.07 -17.15 -12.54
CA GLU A 977 45.31 -18.13 -11.49
C GLU A 977 43.96 -18.62 -10.92
N GLN A 978 43.60 -19.86 -11.28
CA GLN A 978 42.55 -20.59 -10.60
C GLN A 978 43.17 -21.25 -9.36
N PRO A 979 42.49 -21.25 -8.22
CA PRO A 979 43.00 -21.85 -7.01
C PRO A 979 43.13 -23.37 -7.20
N ASN A 980 44.37 -23.84 -7.11
CA ASN A 980 44.82 -25.21 -6.88
C ASN A 980 44.14 -26.34 -7.66
N ALA A 981 44.84 -26.79 -8.70
CA ALA A 981 44.81 -28.17 -9.17
C ALA A 981 45.07 -29.12 -7.99
N GLY A 982 44.00 -29.75 -7.49
CA GLY A 982 44.06 -30.60 -6.31
C GLY A 982 42.79 -31.40 -6.02
N ASP A 983 42.04 -31.78 -7.06
CA ASP A 983 41.42 -33.12 -7.23
C ASP A 983 40.23 -33.06 -8.21
N GLY A 984 40.36 -33.84 -9.30
CA GLY A 984 39.28 -34.18 -10.22
C GLY A 984 39.01 -33.13 -11.30
N ASP A 985 39.68 -33.27 -12.45
CA ASP A 985 39.25 -32.63 -13.69
C ASP A 985 37.75 -32.90 -13.89
N GLY A 986 36.92 -31.86 -13.84
CA GLY A 986 35.46 -31.97 -13.75
C GLY A 986 34.74 -32.65 -14.92
N GLN A 987 35.48 -33.26 -15.86
CA GLN A 987 34.97 -34.10 -16.93
C GLN A 987 35.93 -35.27 -17.19
N VAL A 988 35.41 -36.49 -17.07
CA VAL A 988 36.06 -37.76 -17.40
C VAL A 988 35.43 -38.33 -18.66
N SER A 989 36.27 -38.85 -19.56
CA SER A 989 35.88 -39.55 -20.79
C SER A 989 36.37 -40.99 -20.77
N LEU A 990 35.45 -41.94 -20.88
CA LEU A 990 35.76 -43.37 -20.97
C LEU A 990 35.35 -43.90 -22.34
N LYS A 991 36.21 -44.72 -22.95
CA LYS A 991 35.98 -45.37 -24.24
C LYS A 991 36.15 -46.88 -24.10
N ALA A 992 35.21 -47.63 -24.65
CA ALA A 992 35.31 -49.09 -24.80
C ALA A 992 34.69 -49.51 -26.13
N GLY A 993 35.49 -50.10 -27.02
CA GLY A 993 35.05 -50.43 -28.38
C GLY A 993 34.64 -49.19 -29.18
N ALA A 994 33.43 -49.23 -29.76
CA ALA A 994 32.84 -48.15 -30.53
C ALA A 994 32.18 -47.05 -29.67
N TYR A 995 31.96 -47.30 -28.38
CA TYR A 995 31.21 -46.41 -27.50
C TYR A 995 32.15 -45.55 -26.65
N ALA A 996 31.79 -44.27 -26.52
CA ALA A 996 32.47 -43.34 -25.64
C ALA A 996 31.43 -42.59 -24.79
N ILE A 997 31.70 -42.46 -23.49
CA ILE A 997 30.87 -41.70 -22.55
C ILE A 997 31.70 -40.58 -21.93
N LYS A 998 31.02 -39.49 -21.57
CA LYS A 998 31.58 -38.37 -20.83
C LYS A 998 30.71 -38.06 -19.61
N PHE A 999 31.34 -37.90 -18.44
CA PHE A 999 30.65 -37.60 -17.17
C PHE A 999 31.52 -36.73 -16.27
N GLY A 1000 30.93 -36.02 -15.33
CA GLY A 1000 31.69 -35.29 -14.30
C GLY A 1000 32.14 -36.21 -13.18
N SER A 1001 33.37 -36.04 -12.69
CA SER A 1001 33.89 -36.79 -11.55
C SER A 1001 34.90 -35.96 -10.76
N PRO A 1002 34.94 -36.08 -9.42
CA PRO A 1002 36.00 -35.51 -8.61
C PRO A 1002 37.27 -36.39 -8.58
N VAL A 1003 37.25 -37.54 -9.25
CA VAL A 1003 38.41 -38.42 -9.44
C VAL A 1003 38.99 -38.14 -10.83
N SER A 1004 40.32 -38.08 -10.93
CA SER A 1004 41.00 -37.69 -12.19
C SER A 1004 40.74 -38.68 -13.34
N GLN A 1005 40.84 -38.18 -14.58
CA GLN A 1005 40.82 -39.02 -15.80
C GLN A 1005 41.83 -40.18 -15.73
N SER A 1006 42.99 -39.92 -15.14
CA SER A 1006 44.08 -40.91 -15.03
C SER A 1006 43.70 -42.10 -14.15
N ASP A 1007 43.06 -41.86 -13.00
CA ASP A 1007 42.66 -42.92 -12.07
C ASP A 1007 41.41 -43.65 -12.57
N TRP A 1008 40.49 -42.97 -13.24
CA TRP A 1008 39.40 -43.63 -13.96
C TRP A 1008 39.89 -44.56 -15.07
N SER A 1009 40.91 -44.13 -15.82
CA SER A 1009 41.54 -44.97 -16.85
C SER A 1009 42.27 -46.18 -16.27
N LYS A 1010 42.92 -46.03 -15.11
CA LYS A 1010 43.55 -47.15 -14.38
C LYS A 1010 42.50 -48.13 -13.84
N ALA A 1011 41.43 -47.63 -13.22
CA ALA A 1011 40.35 -48.46 -12.68
C ALA A 1011 39.64 -49.26 -13.78
N MET A 1012 39.39 -48.65 -14.94
CA MET A 1012 38.84 -49.33 -16.12
C MET A 1012 39.74 -50.46 -16.66
N LYS A 1013 41.07 -50.31 -16.58
CA LYS A 1013 42.01 -51.35 -16.99
C LYS A 1013 42.07 -52.52 -15.98
N GLN A 1014 41.97 -52.21 -14.70
CA GLN A 1014 42.02 -53.21 -13.62
C GLN A 1014 40.71 -54.01 -13.50
N LEU A 1015 39.57 -53.34 -13.65
CA LEU A 1015 38.23 -53.92 -13.56
C LEU A 1015 37.71 -54.15 -14.97
N ARG A 1016 38.29 -55.14 -15.68
CA ARG A 1016 38.01 -55.38 -17.12
C ARG A 1016 36.49 -55.34 -17.42
N PRO A 1017 36.08 -54.66 -18.50
CA PRO A 1017 34.67 -54.60 -18.89
C PRO A 1017 34.15 -55.97 -19.34
N LEU A 1018 33.00 -56.37 -18.80
CA LEU A 1018 32.21 -57.51 -19.29
C LEU A 1018 31.23 -56.96 -20.33
N ASP A 1019 31.38 -57.40 -21.59
CA ASP A 1019 30.46 -57.20 -22.72
C ASP A 1019 29.81 -55.80 -22.85
N ILE A 1020 30.56 -54.82 -23.37
CA ILE A 1020 30.03 -53.48 -23.67
C ILE A 1020 29.50 -53.45 -25.10
N THR A 1021 28.17 -53.47 -25.25
CA THR A 1021 27.46 -53.41 -26.54
C THR A 1021 26.63 -52.13 -26.72
N SER A 1022 26.57 -51.25 -25.71
CA SER A 1022 25.93 -49.93 -25.79
C SER A 1022 26.60 -48.91 -24.87
N ALA A 1023 26.32 -47.62 -25.09
CA ALA A 1023 26.72 -46.56 -24.16
C ALA A 1023 26.07 -46.71 -22.77
N ALA A 1024 24.85 -47.25 -22.68
CA ALA A 1024 24.19 -47.51 -21.40
C ALA A 1024 24.93 -48.57 -20.58
N ASP A 1025 25.46 -49.61 -21.23
CA ASP A 1025 26.27 -50.65 -20.59
C ASP A 1025 27.59 -50.10 -20.06
N LEU A 1026 28.23 -49.20 -20.82
CA LEU A 1026 29.44 -48.49 -20.40
C LEU A 1026 29.17 -47.55 -19.20
N ILE A 1027 28.02 -46.87 -19.17
CA ILE A 1027 27.59 -46.07 -17.99
C ILE A 1027 27.34 -46.99 -16.78
N GLY A 1028 26.66 -48.11 -16.98
CA GLY A 1028 26.42 -49.10 -15.92
C GLY A 1028 27.73 -49.65 -15.36
N HIS A 1029 28.72 -49.91 -16.22
CA HIS A 1029 30.05 -50.36 -15.81
C HIS A 1029 30.82 -49.28 -15.04
N ALA A 1030 30.82 -48.03 -15.49
CA ALA A 1030 31.42 -46.92 -14.77
C ALA A 1030 30.83 -46.75 -13.36
N ARG A 1031 29.51 -46.91 -13.21
CA ARG A 1031 28.85 -46.92 -11.89
C ARG A 1031 29.26 -48.10 -11.00
N ARG A 1032 29.47 -49.29 -11.57
CA ARG A 1032 30.01 -50.46 -10.83
C ARG A 1032 31.44 -50.21 -10.34
N ILE A 1033 32.27 -49.57 -11.15
CA ILE A 1033 33.62 -49.16 -10.76
C ILE A 1033 33.56 -48.16 -9.61
N ALA A 1034 32.74 -47.12 -9.73
CA ALA A 1034 32.52 -46.17 -8.62
C ALA A 1034 32.01 -46.85 -7.35
N ALA A 1035 31.11 -47.83 -7.47
CA ALA A 1035 30.60 -48.56 -6.31
C ALA A 1035 31.70 -49.38 -5.63
N ARG A 1036 32.62 -49.97 -6.40
CA ARG A 1036 33.82 -50.63 -5.88
C ARG A 1036 34.79 -49.66 -5.24
N MET A 1037 35.08 -48.52 -5.88
CA MET A 1037 35.89 -47.44 -5.28
C MET A 1037 35.28 -47.00 -3.94
N ALA A 1038 33.96 -46.93 -3.80
CA ALA A 1038 33.30 -46.56 -2.55
C ALA A 1038 33.33 -47.67 -1.48
N ALA A 1039 33.32 -48.94 -1.86
CA ALA A 1039 33.21 -50.06 -0.93
C ALA A 1039 34.54 -50.68 -0.49
N ASP A 1040 35.62 -50.48 -1.26
CA ASP A 1040 36.87 -51.22 -1.10
C ASP A 1040 38.05 -50.24 -0.90
N ASP A 1041 38.62 -50.27 0.31
CA ASP A 1041 39.72 -49.41 0.73
C ASP A 1041 41.02 -49.74 -0.05
N GLU A 1042 41.30 -51.01 -0.35
CA GLU A 1042 42.51 -51.42 -1.09
C GLU A 1042 42.48 -50.93 -2.54
N ILE A 1043 41.29 -50.91 -3.16
CA ILE A 1043 41.12 -50.34 -4.51
C ILE A 1043 41.40 -48.84 -4.49
N ARG A 1044 40.97 -48.11 -3.45
CA ARG A 1044 41.21 -46.67 -3.33
C ARG A 1044 42.68 -46.34 -3.12
N GLU A 1045 43.40 -47.12 -2.30
CA GLU A 1045 44.84 -46.90 -2.05
C GLU A 1045 45.68 -46.91 -3.33
N ARG A 1046 45.27 -47.70 -4.32
CA ARG A 1046 45.92 -47.80 -5.64
C ARG A 1046 45.54 -46.66 -6.61
N LEU A 1047 44.62 -45.79 -6.21
CA LEU A 1047 44.07 -44.69 -7.01
C LEU A 1047 44.23 -43.35 -6.24
N PRO A 1048 45.38 -42.66 -6.39
CA PRO A 1048 45.75 -41.54 -5.51
C PRO A 1048 44.74 -40.39 -5.45
N SER A 1049 44.10 -40.02 -6.56
CA SER A 1049 43.08 -38.96 -6.58
C SER A 1049 41.76 -39.42 -5.97
N ALA A 1050 41.41 -40.71 -6.11
CA ALA A 1050 40.27 -41.29 -5.39
C ALA A 1050 40.52 -41.31 -3.89
N GLN A 1051 41.67 -41.82 -3.42
CA GLN A 1051 42.01 -41.85 -2.00
C GLN A 1051 41.97 -40.45 -1.36
N ARG A 1052 42.59 -39.45 -2.01
CA ARG A 1052 42.58 -38.07 -1.50
C ARG A 1052 41.17 -37.49 -1.44
N TRP A 1053 40.37 -37.70 -2.47
CA TRP A 1053 38.99 -37.23 -2.48
C TRP A 1053 38.17 -37.87 -1.36
N PHE A 1054 38.21 -39.20 -1.20
CA PHE A 1054 37.48 -39.91 -0.15
C PHE A 1054 37.91 -39.48 1.26
N ASN A 1055 39.21 -39.31 1.51
CA ASN A 1055 39.72 -38.82 2.79
C ASN A 1055 39.22 -37.39 3.11
N ARG A 1056 39.18 -36.51 2.11
CA ARG A 1056 38.65 -35.15 2.29
C ARG A 1056 37.13 -35.13 2.44
N PHE A 1057 36.41 -35.89 1.62
CA PHE A 1057 34.96 -36.01 1.68
C PHE A 1057 34.52 -36.43 3.09
N THR A 1058 35.10 -37.52 3.60
CA THR A 1058 34.75 -38.09 4.90
C THR A 1058 35.17 -37.23 6.10
N SER A 1059 36.33 -36.56 6.05
CA SER A 1059 36.77 -35.66 7.12
C SER A 1059 35.88 -34.42 7.23
N ARG A 1060 35.38 -33.89 6.12
CA ARG A 1060 34.56 -32.66 6.06
C ARG A 1060 33.05 -32.86 6.27
N LEU A 1061 32.54 -34.09 6.40
CA LEU A 1061 31.12 -34.34 6.66
C LEU A 1061 30.67 -33.67 7.99
N PRO A 1062 29.74 -32.71 7.97
CA PRO A 1062 29.17 -32.14 9.18
C PRO A 1062 28.24 -33.13 9.88
N SER A 1063 28.01 -32.92 11.19
CA SER A 1063 26.93 -33.64 11.89
C SER A 1063 25.56 -33.17 11.35
N TYR A 1064 24.67 -34.13 11.08
CA TYR A 1064 23.31 -33.88 10.61
C TYR A 1064 22.35 -34.93 11.18
N ALA A 1065 21.06 -34.61 11.28
CA ALA A 1065 19.98 -35.56 11.57
C ALA A 1065 19.06 -35.69 10.35
N ARG A 1066 18.25 -36.75 10.28
CA ARG A 1066 17.51 -37.09 9.06
C ARG A 1066 16.21 -36.28 8.92
N GLN A 1067 15.28 -36.40 9.87
CA GLN A 1067 14.01 -35.69 9.87
C GLN A 1067 13.77 -35.04 11.24
N ALA A 1068 13.37 -33.78 11.29
CA ALA A 1068 13.09 -33.12 12.57
C ALA A 1068 11.73 -33.55 13.13
N ILE A 1069 10.67 -33.45 12.33
CA ILE A 1069 9.31 -33.82 12.72
C ILE A 1069 8.68 -34.67 11.62
N THR A 1070 8.18 -35.84 12.02
CA THR A 1070 7.53 -36.80 11.13
C THR A 1070 6.17 -37.21 11.69
N CYS A 1071 5.10 -36.97 10.91
CA CYS A 1071 3.76 -37.47 11.16
C CYS A 1071 3.36 -38.43 10.03
N GLY A 1072 3.06 -39.68 10.36
CA GLY A 1072 2.79 -40.74 9.37
C GLY A 1072 1.74 -41.75 9.82
N GLY A 1073 1.55 -42.81 9.02
CA GLY A 1073 0.59 -43.88 9.31
C GLY A 1073 -0.63 -43.88 8.38
N LEU A 1074 -1.66 -44.64 8.74
CA LEU A 1074 -2.97 -44.64 8.11
C LEU A 1074 -3.90 -43.55 8.69
N THR A 1075 -3.82 -43.31 9.99
CA THR A 1075 -4.73 -42.37 10.67
C THR A 1075 -4.03 -41.05 10.96
N LEU A 1076 -4.46 -39.97 10.27
CA LEU A 1076 -3.95 -38.60 10.46
C LEU A 1076 -5.09 -37.57 10.25
N THR A 1077 -6.00 -37.42 11.20
CA THR A 1077 -7.20 -36.56 11.00
C THR A 1077 -6.89 -35.07 11.10
N THR A 1078 -6.16 -34.64 12.15
CA THR A 1078 -5.74 -33.25 12.35
C THR A 1078 -4.28 -33.20 12.79
N VAL A 1079 -3.45 -32.45 12.05
CA VAL A 1079 -2.02 -32.29 12.35
C VAL A 1079 -1.70 -30.80 12.41
N GLN A 1080 -1.24 -30.32 13.55
CA GLN A 1080 -0.79 -28.95 13.77
C GLN A 1080 0.68 -28.94 14.19
N ILE A 1081 1.55 -28.34 13.38
CA ILE A 1081 2.98 -28.19 13.65
C ILE A 1081 3.27 -26.70 13.68
N ARG A 1082 3.46 -26.10 14.87
CA ARG A 1082 3.60 -24.64 15.00
C ARG A 1082 4.71 -24.14 15.92
N GLY A 1083 5.38 -23.05 15.58
CA GLY A 1083 6.35 -22.42 16.49
C GLY A 1083 7.62 -23.23 16.76
N ASN A 1084 7.86 -24.35 16.06
CA ASN A 1084 9.02 -25.21 16.33
C ASN A 1084 10.30 -24.66 15.68
N LYS A 1085 11.44 -24.88 16.34
CA LYS A 1085 12.77 -24.59 15.80
C LYS A 1085 13.51 -25.91 15.54
N ALA A 1086 14.05 -26.10 14.35
CA ALA A 1086 14.83 -27.29 14.00
C ALA A 1086 16.15 -26.91 13.36
N PHE A 1087 17.28 -27.30 13.96
CA PHE A 1087 18.63 -26.93 13.52
C PHE A 1087 19.49 -28.15 13.15
N GLY A 1088 19.98 -28.20 11.92
CA GLY A 1088 20.95 -29.20 11.44
C GLY A 1088 20.36 -30.45 10.80
N PHE A 1089 19.05 -30.47 10.52
CA PHE A 1089 18.36 -31.61 9.91
C PHE A 1089 18.42 -31.59 8.38
N VAL A 1090 18.38 -32.76 7.75
CA VAL A 1090 18.27 -32.91 6.29
C VAL A 1090 16.85 -32.60 5.81
N ARG A 1091 15.83 -32.90 6.62
CA ARG A 1091 14.43 -32.52 6.38
C ARG A 1091 13.84 -31.95 7.65
N GLY A 1092 13.16 -30.82 7.54
CA GLY A 1092 12.47 -30.21 8.68
C GLY A 1092 11.21 -31.00 9.02
N VAL A 1093 10.18 -30.88 8.20
CA VAL A 1093 8.87 -31.50 8.45
C VAL A 1093 8.51 -32.50 7.36
N HIS A 1094 7.97 -33.65 7.77
CA HIS A 1094 7.38 -34.67 6.92
C HIS A 1094 6.00 -35.06 7.44
N VAL A 1095 4.96 -34.76 6.67
CA VAL A 1095 3.60 -35.26 6.93
C VAL A 1095 3.17 -36.11 5.75
N GLY A 1096 2.69 -37.33 5.99
CA GLY A 1096 2.17 -38.15 4.90
C GLY A 1096 1.45 -39.38 5.39
N ALA A 1097 0.19 -39.53 5.00
CA ALA A 1097 -0.55 -40.77 5.19
C ALA A 1097 -0.26 -41.73 4.02
N SER A 1098 -0.02 -43.00 4.34
CA SER A 1098 0.21 -44.02 3.33
C SER A 1098 -0.14 -45.40 3.85
N GLY A 1099 -0.99 -46.12 3.12
CA GLY A 1099 -1.22 -47.55 3.34
C GLY A 1099 -0.44 -48.40 2.36
N HIS A 1100 -0.01 -49.58 2.81
CA HIS A 1100 0.56 -50.60 1.93
C HIS A 1100 -0.42 -51.77 1.87
N ASN A 1101 -0.96 -52.06 0.69
CA ASN A 1101 -1.79 -53.23 0.47
C ASN A 1101 -0.89 -54.44 0.14
N PRO A 1102 -0.76 -55.43 1.04
CA PRO A 1102 0.16 -56.55 0.86
C PRO A 1102 -0.21 -57.46 -0.31
N GLU A 1103 -1.50 -57.54 -0.68
CA GLU A 1103 -2.00 -58.44 -1.73
C GLU A 1103 -1.77 -57.91 -3.15
N THR A 1104 -1.89 -56.59 -3.33
CA THR A 1104 -1.76 -55.95 -4.65
C THR A 1104 -0.38 -55.31 -4.89
N GLY A 1105 0.44 -55.18 -3.85
CA GLY A 1105 1.72 -54.48 -3.89
C GLY A 1105 1.61 -52.97 -4.17
N ARG A 1106 0.40 -52.41 -4.18
CA ARG A 1106 0.12 -50.99 -4.42
C ARG A 1106 -0.09 -50.25 -3.09
N ALA A 1107 0.24 -48.97 -3.07
CA ALA A 1107 -0.06 -48.11 -1.93
C ALA A 1107 -1.53 -47.69 -1.96
N ASP A 1108 -2.23 -47.81 -0.82
CA ASP A 1108 -3.57 -47.26 -0.66
C ASP A 1108 -3.48 -45.73 -0.54
N LEU A 1109 -4.33 -45.02 -1.30
CA LEU A 1109 -4.40 -43.56 -1.29
C LEU A 1109 -5.18 -43.11 -0.05
N VAL A 1110 -4.47 -42.95 1.05
CA VAL A 1110 -5.03 -42.43 2.31
C VAL A 1110 -4.63 -40.97 2.46
N ARG A 1111 -5.60 -40.09 2.74
CA ARG A 1111 -5.36 -38.66 2.97
C ARG A 1111 -5.23 -38.38 4.46
N ALA A 1112 -4.23 -37.59 4.83
CA ALA A 1112 -4.28 -36.80 6.06
C ALA A 1112 -5.42 -35.77 5.95
N GLY A 1113 -6.18 -35.54 7.01
CA GLY A 1113 -7.31 -34.62 7.02
C GLY A 1113 -6.87 -33.16 6.97
N ASN A 1114 -6.85 -32.48 8.12
CA ASN A 1114 -6.46 -31.07 8.24
C ASN A 1114 -5.02 -30.93 8.74
N VAL A 1115 -4.14 -30.46 7.86
CA VAL A 1115 -2.72 -30.25 8.17
C VAL A 1115 -2.42 -28.76 8.18
N THR A 1116 -1.90 -28.26 9.31
CA THR A 1116 -1.42 -26.89 9.47
C THR A 1116 0.04 -26.91 9.92
N ILE A 1117 0.92 -26.27 9.15
CA ILE A 1117 2.33 -26.09 9.47
C ILE A 1117 2.62 -24.59 9.48
N ALA A 1118 2.78 -23.98 10.66
CA ALA A 1118 2.88 -22.54 10.77
C ALA A 1118 3.96 -22.03 11.72
N ASP A 1119 4.55 -20.87 11.46
CA ASP A 1119 5.44 -20.19 12.42
C ASP A 1119 6.70 -20.99 12.80
N ASN A 1120 7.11 -21.97 11.99
CA ASN A 1120 8.29 -22.79 12.29
C ASN A 1120 9.57 -22.20 11.69
N HIS A 1121 10.69 -22.35 12.39
CA HIS A 1121 12.03 -22.01 11.90
C HIS A 1121 12.86 -23.28 11.67
N LEU A 1122 13.08 -23.60 10.40
CA LEU A 1122 13.74 -24.82 9.94
C LEU A 1122 15.11 -24.47 9.34
N SER A 1123 16.15 -24.46 10.17
CA SER A 1123 17.54 -24.33 9.75
C SER A 1123 18.11 -25.69 9.37
N LEU A 1124 18.16 -25.98 8.07
CA LEU A 1124 18.46 -27.30 7.53
C LEU A 1124 19.89 -27.41 7.01
N ARG A 1125 20.39 -28.65 6.93
CA ARG A 1125 21.76 -28.95 6.51
C ARG A 1125 21.79 -30.17 5.60
N LYS A 1126 22.59 -30.09 4.55
CA LYS A 1126 22.88 -31.26 3.69
C LYS A 1126 24.00 -32.10 4.28
N PRO A 1127 23.97 -33.44 4.12
CA PRO A 1127 25.07 -34.31 4.56
C PRO A 1127 26.41 -33.96 3.91
N ALA A 1128 26.40 -33.51 2.65
CA ALA A 1128 27.50 -32.87 1.94
C ALA A 1128 26.92 -31.92 0.87
N ALA A 1129 27.73 -30.98 0.37
CA ALA A 1129 27.27 -29.96 -0.58
C ALA A 1129 26.65 -30.60 -1.83
N GLU A 1130 27.24 -31.65 -2.36
CA GLU A 1130 26.88 -32.27 -3.63
C GLU A 1130 25.70 -33.28 -3.51
N VAL A 1131 25.29 -33.63 -2.28
CA VAL A 1131 24.28 -34.66 -2.05
C VAL A 1131 22.91 -34.15 -2.43
N TYR A 1132 22.21 -34.84 -3.34
CA TYR A 1132 20.86 -34.44 -3.71
C TYR A 1132 19.89 -34.58 -2.54
N VAL A 1133 19.28 -33.47 -2.12
CA VAL A 1133 18.20 -33.46 -1.12
C VAL A 1133 16.88 -33.05 -1.79
N PRO A 1134 15.86 -33.94 -1.81
CA PRO A 1134 14.67 -33.75 -2.62
C PRO A 1134 13.72 -32.66 -2.13
N MET A 1135 13.56 -32.48 -0.82
CA MET A 1135 12.78 -31.37 -0.25
C MET A 1135 13.11 -31.10 1.22
N ALA A 1136 12.94 -29.84 1.63
CA ALA A 1136 13.10 -29.38 3.01
C ALA A 1136 11.86 -29.64 3.87
N LEU A 1137 10.67 -29.34 3.34
CA LEU A 1137 9.36 -29.62 3.94
C LEU A 1137 8.52 -30.45 2.97
N PHE A 1138 7.92 -31.53 3.48
CA PHE A 1138 7.10 -32.44 2.68
C PHE A 1138 5.71 -32.63 3.30
N VAL A 1139 4.67 -32.50 2.47
CA VAL A 1139 3.31 -32.94 2.77
C VAL A 1139 2.82 -33.86 1.65
N GLY A 1140 2.50 -35.09 2.01
CA GLY A 1140 1.97 -36.13 1.14
C GLY A 1140 0.49 -36.41 1.42
N ASN A 1141 -0.31 -36.70 0.39
CA ASN A 1141 -1.71 -37.14 0.47
C ASN A 1141 -2.53 -36.41 1.56
N VAL A 1142 -3.12 -35.27 1.22
CA VAL A 1142 -3.74 -34.36 2.22
C VAL A 1142 -5.07 -33.82 1.71
N ASP A 1143 -6.08 -33.72 2.58
CA ASP A 1143 -7.39 -33.18 2.22
C ASP A 1143 -7.43 -31.65 2.31
N THR A 1144 -7.01 -31.10 3.47
CA THR A 1144 -6.90 -29.64 3.66
C THR A 1144 -5.53 -29.26 4.22
N LEU A 1145 -4.87 -28.27 3.59
CA LEU A 1145 -3.50 -27.89 3.92
C LEU A 1145 -3.33 -26.39 4.12
N ARG A 1146 -2.68 -26.00 5.21
CA ARG A 1146 -2.18 -24.65 5.48
C ARG A 1146 -0.68 -24.69 5.81
N ILE A 1147 0.14 -23.98 5.04
CA ILE A 1147 1.57 -23.80 5.33
C ILE A 1147 1.87 -22.30 5.36
N GLN A 1148 2.07 -21.73 6.55
CA GLN A 1148 2.16 -20.28 6.69
C GLN A 1148 3.27 -19.78 7.62
N ARG A 1149 3.94 -18.67 7.27
CA ARG A 1149 4.92 -18.03 8.17
C ARG A 1149 6.09 -18.94 8.60
N ASN A 1150 6.50 -19.89 7.76
CA ASN A 1150 7.66 -20.73 8.04
C ASN A 1150 8.94 -20.12 7.43
N THR A 1151 10.06 -20.24 8.13
CA THR A 1151 11.39 -19.88 7.63
C THR A 1151 12.21 -21.15 7.37
N LEU A 1152 12.73 -21.29 6.15
CA LEU A 1152 13.56 -22.41 5.71
C LEU A 1152 14.93 -21.85 5.29
N ASP A 1153 15.96 -22.04 6.14
CA ASP A 1153 17.31 -21.50 5.95
C ASP A 1153 18.43 -22.53 6.22
N TRP A 1154 19.69 -22.11 6.04
CA TRP A 1154 20.87 -22.98 6.18
C TRP A 1154 21.36 -23.03 7.63
N ALA A 1155 21.48 -24.23 8.19
CA ALA A 1155 22.23 -24.46 9.42
C ALA A 1155 23.74 -24.51 9.11
N GLY A 1156 24.40 -23.35 9.09
CA GLY A 1156 25.83 -23.21 8.84
C GLY A 1156 26.11 -22.48 7.52
N GLN A 1157 27.24 -22.80 6.87
CA GLN A 1157 27.61 -22.18 5.60
C GLN A 1157 26.62 -22.58 4.48
N ALA A 1158 26.16 -21.60 3.72
CA ALA A 1158 25.32 -21.83 2.55
C ALA A 1158 26.05 -22.70 1.52
N SER A 1159 25.31 -23.60 0.87
CA SER A 1159 25.82 -24.47 -0.19
C SER A 1159 25.33 -23.97 -1.55
N ASP A 1160 26.23 -23.89 -2.54
CA ASP A 1160 25.87 -23.55 -3.93
C ASP A 1160 24.91 -24.58 -4.53
N ASP A 1161 25.02 -25.85 -4.14
CA ASP A 1161 24.08 -26.91 -4.50
C ASP A 1161 22.87 -26.90 -3.55
N LEU A 1162 21.84 -26.16 -3.95
CA LEU A 1162 20.58 -26.01 -3.23
C LEU A 1162 19.79 -27.33 -3.07
N PHE A 1163 18.84 -27.34 -2.14
CA PHE A 1163 17.77 -28.34 -2.08
C PHE A 1163 16.93 -28.28 -3.36
N ASN A 1164 16.34 -29.41 -3.77
CA ASN A 1164 15.51 -29.39 -4.99
C ASN A 1164 14.20 -28.62 -4.78
N HIS A 1165 13.50 -28.86 -3.67
CA HIS A 1165 12.29 -28.12 -3.29
C HIS A 1165 12.39 -27.56 -1.87
N GLY A 1166 11.90 -26.35 -1.63
CA GLY A 1166 11.72 -25.83 -0.27
C GLY A 1166 10.53 -26.54 0.36
N ILE A 1167 9.34 -26.24 -0.15
CA ILE A 1167 8.08 -26.87 0.23
C ILE A 1167 7.63 -27.78 -0.93
N ARG A 1168 7.38 -29.05 -0.64
CA ARG A 1168 6.80 -30.00 -1.60
C ARG A 1168 5.49 -30.57 -1.09
N VAL A 1169 4.41 -30.34 -1.84
CA VAL A 1169 3.10 -30.96 -1.66
C VAL A 1169 2.88 -31.95 -2.80
N TRP A 1170 2.70 -33.23 -2.48
CA TRP A 1170 2.65 -34.30 -3.48
C TRP A 1170 1.60 -35.37 -3.14
N GLY A 1171 1.01 -36.00 -4.15
CA GLY A 1171 0.08 -37.12 -3.95
C GLY A 1171 -1.37 -36.75 -4.24
N ASP A 1172 -2.30 -37.39 -3.53
CA ASP A 1172 -3.73 -37.09 -3.63
C ASP A 1172 -4.07 -35.87 -2.75
N ILE A 1173 -4.34 -34.72 -3.38
CA ILE A 1173 -4.51 -33.43 -2.71
C ILE A 1173 -5.97 -33.00 -2.82
N GLY A 1174 -6.61 -32.71 -1.69
CA GLY A 1174 -8.01 -32.33 -1.59
C GLY A 1174 -8.28 -30.89 -1.95
N HIS A 1175 -9.41 -30.39 -1.47
CA HIS A 1175 -10.05 -29.18 -2.01
C HIS A 1175 -9.43 -27.87 -1.52
N TYR A 1176 -8.70 -27.87 -0.40
CA TYR A 1176 -8.17 -26.64 0.21
C TYR A 1176 -6.66 -26.69 0.38
N LEU A 1177 -5.96 -25.71 -0.19
CA LEU A 1177 -4.53 -25.53 -0.03
C LEU A 1177 -4.21 -24.03 0.08
N LYS A 1178 -3.58 -23.62 1.18
CA LYS A 1178 -3.05 -22.26 1.36
C LYS A 1178 -1.58 -22.32 1.77
N ILE A 1179 -0.71 -21.80 0.94
CA ILE A 1179 0.74 -21.67 1.22
C ILE A 1179 1.08 -20.18 1.18
N SER A 1180 1.30 -19.54 2.33
CA SER A 1180 1.56 -18.10 2.36
C SER A 1180 2.60 -17.62 3.36
N ASP A 1181 3.19 -16.46 3.13
CA ASP A 1181 4.08 -15.80 4.10
C ASP A 1181 5.33 -16.62 4.46
N ASN A 1182 5.76 -17.56 3.62
CA ASN A 1182 6.94 -18.38 3.90
C ASN A 1182 8.21 -17.75 3.33
N ARG A 1183 9.33 -17.87 4.05
CA ARG A 1183 10.67 -17.46 3.60
C ARG A 1183 11.53 -18.69 3.32
N ILE A 1184 12.04 -18.81 2.10
CA ILE A 1184 12.79 -19.99 1.62
C ILE A 1184 14.12 -19.54 1.00
N THR A 1185 15.24 -19.90 1.62
CA THR A 1185 16.59 -19.50 1.14
C THR A 1185 17.46 -20.66 0.67
N ILE A 1186 16.97 -21.90 0.83
CA ILE A 1186 17.80 -23.12 0.65
C ILE A 1186 17.49 -23.91 -0.62
N ALA A 1187 16.51 -23.51 -1.43
CA ALA A 1187 15.95 -24.38 -2.47
C ALA A 1187 15.93 -23.76 -3.88
N ARG A 1188 16.14 -24.61 -4.88
CA ARG A 1188 16.06 -24.29 -6.32
C ARG A 1188 14.63 -24.04 -6.81
N ILE A 1189 13.67 -24.78 -6.26
CA ILE A 1189 12.24 -24.57 -6.45
C ILE A 1189 11.67 -24.22 -5.07
N GLY A 1190 11.14 -23.01 -4.90
CA GLY A 1190 10.60 -22.55 -3.62
C GLY A 1190 9.47 -23.46 -3.14
N ILE A 1191 8.38 -23.50 -3.90
CA ILE A 1191 7.19 -24.30 -3.62
C ILE A 1191 6.86 -25.18 -4.83
N ALA A 1192 6.65 -26.48 -4.62
CA ALA A 1192 6.17 -27.41 -5.62
C ALA A 1192 4.88 -28.10 -5.18
N VAL A 1193 3.81 -27.93 -5.96
CA VAL A 1193 2.53 -28.62 -5.78
C VAL A 1193 2.35 -29.60 -6.94
N GLN A 1194 2.34 -30.89 -6.62
CA GLN A 1194 2.42 -32.00 -7.57
C GLN A 1194 1.35 -33.06 -7.30
N PRO A 1195 0.10 -32.79 -7.69
CA PRO A 1195 -1.00 -33.76 -7.58
C PRO A 1195 -0.77 -34.96 -8.51
N ILE A 1196 -1.16 -36.16 -8.06
CA ILE A 1196 -1.13 -37.39 -8.89
C ILE A 1196 -2.50 -37.79 -9.45
N MET A 1197 -3.59 -37.27 -8.87
CA MET A 1197 -4.94 -37.53 -9.33
C MET A 1197 -5.32 -36.58 -10.47
N PRO A 1198 -6.02 -37.07 -11.52
CA PRO A 1198 -6.48 -36.21 -12.61
C PRO A 1198 -7.54 -35.22 -12.11
N PHE A 1199 -7.42 -33.95 -12.50
CA PHE A 1199 -8.46 -32.95 -12.25
C PHE A 1199 -9.57 -33.08 -13.29
N ASP A 1200 -10.81 -33.18 -12.82
CA ASP A 1200 -11.96 -32.88 -13.66
C ASP A 1200 -12.00 -31.37 -13.92
N ARG A 1201 -11.78 -30.97 -15.18
CA ARG A 1201 -11.80 -29.56 -15.60
C ARG A 1201 -13.14 -28.89 -15.32
N GLN A 1202 -14.24 -29.64 -15.27
CA GLN A 1202 -15.57 -29.11 -14.95
C GLN A 1202 -15.75 -28.84 -13.46
N GLN A 1203 -14.93 -29.41 -12.58
CA GLN A 1203 -15.04 -29.29 -11.11
C GLN A 1203 -13.96 -28.40 -10.48
N LEU A 1204 -13.18 -27.67 -11.28
CA LEU A 1204 -12.12 -26.78 -10.76
C LEU A 1204 -12.64 -25.73 -9.76
N PHE A 1205 -13.92 -25.34 -9.84
CA PHE A 1205 -14.57 -24.42 -8.90
C PHE A 1205 -14.65 -24.97 -7.46
N ARG A 1206 -14.47 -26.28 -7.25
CA ARG A 1206 -14.48 -26.91 -5.93
C ARG A 1206 -13.13 -26.78 -5.20
N TYR A 1207 -12.08 -26.31 -5.87
CA TYR A 1207 -10.74 -26.21 -5.30
C TYR A 1207 -10.40 -24.75 -4.95
N LEU A 1208 -9.97 -24.52 -3.70
CA LEU A 1208 -9.38 -23.27 -3.25
C LEU A 1208 -7.89 -23.49 -2.97
N TRP A 1209 -7.08 -23.33 -4.01
CA TRP A 1209 -5.62 -23.50 -3.96
C TRP A 1209 -4.93 -22.16 -4.20
N VAL A 1210 -4.23 -21.68 -3.18
CA VAL A 1210 -3.57 -20.37 -3.19
C VAL A 1210 -2.14 -20.50 -2.69
N ALA A 1211 -1.19 -19.99 -3.47
CA ALA A 1211 0.15 -19.67 -3.02
C ALA A 1211 0.37 -18.16 -3.12
N SER A 1212 0.45 -17.47 -1.98
CA SER A 1212 0.59 -16.01 -1.95
C SER A 1212 1.67 -15.53 -1.01
N ASP A 1213 2.30 -14.39 -1.29
CA ASP A 1213 3.15 -13.69 -0.32
C ASP A 1213 4.37 -14.51 0.15
N ASN A 1214 4.87 -15.43 -0.67
CA ASN A 1214 6.05 -16.23 -0.34
C ASN A 1214 7.32 -15.60 -0.95
N LEU A 1215 8.42 -15.66 -0.21
CA LEU A 1215 9.75 -15.22 -0.64
C LEU A 1215 10.66 -16.45 -0.84
N SER A 1216 11.28 -16.56 -2.02
CA SER A 1216 12.18 -17.68 -2.34
C SER A 1216 13.53 -17.24 -2.94
N GLU A 1217 14.40 -16.71 -2.09
CA GLU A 1217 15.64 -15.97 -2.43
C GLU A 1217 16.64 -16.72 -3.34
N ALA A 1218 16.64 -18.06 -3.29
CA ALA A 1218 17.58 -18.89 -4.05
C ALA A 1218 16.99 -19.46 -5.36
N SER A 1219 15.74 -19.14 -5.68
CA SER A 1219 15.03 -19.65 -6.85
C SER A 1219 14.95 -18.58 -7.95
N PHE A 1220 15.16 -18.99 -9.20
CA PHE A 1220 14.81 -18.13 -10.35
C PHE A 1220 13.30 -17.79 -10.32
N PRO A 1221 12.88 -16.64 -10.88
CA PRO A 1221 11.46 -16.22 -10.87
C PRO A 1221 10.47 -17.30 -11.34
N ALA A 1222 10.83 -18.10 -12.34
CA ALA A 1222 10.00 -19.18 -12.86
C ALA A 1222 9.83 -20.39 -11.90
N ASN A 1223 10.67 -20.50 -10.87
CA ASN A 1223 10.76 -21.63 -9.94
C ASN A 1223 10.31 -21.28 -8.52
N VAL A 1224 9.83 -20.05 -8.27
CA VAL A 1224 9.30 -19.67 -6.94
C VAL A 1224 8.10 -20.55 -6.57
N VAL A 1225 7.16 -20.74 -7.50
CA VAL A 1225 6.02 -21.67 -7.35
C VAL A 1225 5.83 -22.50 -8.61
N LYS A 1226 6.01 -23.82 -8.51
CA LYS A 1226 5.73 -24.81 -9.56
C LYS A 1226 4.47 -25.61 -9.21
N ALA A 1227 3.36 -25.30 -9.86
CA ALA A 1227 2.04 -25.89 -9.57
C ALA A 1227 1.17 -26.02 -10.83
N PRO A 1228 0.02 -26.72 -10.79
CA PRO A 1228 -0.99 -26.69 -11.84
C PRO A 1228 -1.45 -25.26 -12.19
N LYS A 1229 -1.98 -25.06 -13.41
CA LYS A 1229 -2.36 -23.73 -13.91
C LYS A 1229 -3.51 -23.06 -13.13
N PHE A 1230 -4.38 -23.85 -12.47
CA PHE A 1230 -5.52 -23.31 -11.73
C PHE A 1230 -5.16 -22.85 -10.31
N LEU A 1231 -3.97 -23.19 -9.79
CA LEU A 1231 -3.51 -22.68 -8.50
C LEU A 1231 -3.24 -21.18 -8.64
N LEU A 1232 -3.88 -20.40 -7.77
CA LEU A 1232 -3.75 -18.95 -7.77
C LEU A 1232 -2.41 -18.54 -7.14
N ARG A 1233 -1.61 -17.79 -7.90
CA ARG A 1233 -0.29 -17.29 -7.48
C ARG A 1233 -0.37 -15.77 -7.33
N ARG A 1234 -0.09 -15.23 -6.14
CA ARG A 1234 -0.14 -13.78 -5.86
C ARG A 1234 1.11 -13.32 -5.12
N ASP A 1235 1.68 -12.18 -5.52
CA ASP A 1235 2.73 -11.48 -4.76
C ASP A 1235 3.95 -12.35 -4.36
N ASN A 1236 4.20 -13.44 -5.10
CA ASN A 1236 5.31 -14.35 -4.85
C ASN A 1236 6.59 -13.74 -5.42
N ARG A 1237 7.59 -13.53 -4.56
CA ARG A 1237 8.86 -12.91 -4.94
C ARG A 1237 9.98 -13.96 -5.10
N PRO A 1238 10.77 -13.89 -6.19
CA PRO A 1238 12.06 -14.55 -6.24
C PRO A 1238 13.04 -13.92 -5.25
#